data_AF-A0A7W2YHE7-F1
#
_entry.id   AF-A0A7W2YHE7-F1
#
_cell.length_a   1.000
_cell.length_b   1.000
_cell.length_c   1.000
_cell.angle_alpha   90.00
_cell.angle_beta   90.00
_cell.angle_gamma   90.00
#
_symmetry.space_group_name_H-M   'P 1'
#
loop_
_entity.id
_entity.type
_entity.pdbx_description
1 polymer ?
#
loop_
_entity_poly.entity_id
_entity_poly.type
_entity_poly.pdbx_seq_one_letter_code
_entity_poly.pdbx_strand_id
1 'polypeptide(L)'
;MQIKVKAYYLGYFTMKRMSRMVVLNSQKGSEWKRWDLHIHTPFTKLSDAFKGKDEDGVWREDKIWDEYIRILYESTVQAFGITDYFSCDNYFKLVDKYKKKYPNSKKVFFPNIELRYSEAISKSETNPDVHVIFDNDEVICSQKLIEKFLSKLPVLFSNENGADTYCTDLQTENDFESSSVTIRCLKKALKETFGESKPYLIVFPANNDGIRSTDNKSPRKVKASDTMDEFADLFFGNSKNKSWFLRNDRYENGKSEPKPVVSFSDSHSFQELDRLEGNVKGHEATWIKADLTFRGLKQICFEPEDRVFIGEAPPVNVRKAQQSTKFISQLKINQIEKYDKRNGEWFQNVNIPINPELTAIIGNKGSGKSALIDIIGLLGESKQETHFSFLSNKPKNKKFKQVGYAENFLAELIWESSDSTQKHLCDEVDKTKPEAVRYLPQNYFEELTNDIEIIAFRREIENVVFSHVDVANRLGCTSFEELQEFKTQQNVKETSSLKTELSELNTEIIRLESELNPIYKNTIIQKLIVKKAELKANELNKPTEEVKPDGANIEQQALSEKMESLSTLLEEIGEEGKLQRIDLGNKKNRLQKLVILQQNLTSINSSFEQKKRELDPVCLDLGLNSDDLIKIELNISQIEQMRIEISQKIDEMEKDNELKLNLQSKFTSLTSLPDLREAYKFIQKEIDELKNKLGTPQRKYQSYLDRLSQWNTKKKEIIGNSDSQQDGTIKFLESKISFIENELSQKLIEAKEKRKSISFKIFNSKNKILSFYSELKQSVELKLDKVRTDEFHVNIGSAFIVEQSFYKQFTDFISKQKRGSFSGIDGANKLVKELSVNVNWNNFDDIYHFIDNIFEKLNNYEDKPNLISEQIIQLKDFYNFIYSFDYFSPKYELCLGDKNLSELSPGEKGLLLLVFYLQLDKNNIPLVIDQPEDNLDNESIFTVLANCIREAKKHRQVILVTHNPNLAVGADAEQIVYVNLNKSQNYQFTYESGSIENPRINEKIVVVLEGTQPAFVKRRLKYQI
;
A
#
# COMPACT_ATOMS: atom_id res chain seq x y z
N MET A 1 -39.71 -35.93 -23.74
CA MET A 1 -39.45 -34.86 -22.74
C MET A 1 -38.83 -33.58 -23.34
N GLN A 2 -38.21 -33.61 -24.53
CA GLN A 2 -37.68 -32.43 -25.25
C GLN A 2 -38.72 -31.47 -25.86
N ILE A 3 -40.00 -31.85 -25.94
CA ILE A 3 -41.06 -31.04 -26.58
C ILE A 3 -41.77 -30.10 -25.57
N LYS A 4 -41.71 -30.38 -24.25
CA LYS A 4 -42.43 -29.60 -23.23
C LYS A 4 -41.71 -28.36 -22.69
N VAL A 5 -40.41 -28.21 -22.96
CA VAL A 5 -39.65 -27.01 -22.55
C VAL A 5 -39.72 -25.89 -23.60
N LYS A 6 -39.93 -26.25 -24.87
CA LYS A 6 -40.13 -25.27 -25.97
C LYS A 6 -41.38 -24.40 -25.77
N ALA A 7 -42.43 -24.93 -25.12
CA ALA A 7 -43.69 -24.23 -24.93
C ALA A 7 -43.62 -23.09 -23.89
N TYR A 8 -42.64 -23.10 -22.98
CA TYR A 8 -42.54 -22.06 -21.94
C TYR A 8 -41.89 -20.76 -22.43
N TYR A 9 -41.16 -20.77 -23.54
CA TYR A 9 -40.40 -19.61 -24.01
C TYR A 9 -40.67 -19.17 -25.45
N LEU A 10 -41.13 -20.05 -26.36
CA LEU A 10 -41.33 -19.68 -27.79
C LEU A 10 -42.70 -19.09 -28.14
N GLY A 11 -43.70 -19.12 -27.26
CA GLY A 11 -45.09 -18.81 -27.62
C GLY A 11 -45.48 -17.33 -27.75
N TYR A 12 -44.54 -16.38 -27.65
CA TYR A 12 -44.91 -15.16 -26.94
C TYR A 12 -44.28 -13.84 -27.41
N PHE A 13 -44.39 -13.48 -28.70
CA PHE A 13 -44.10 -12.11 -29.14
C PHE A 13 -45.08 -11.58 -30.20
N THR A 14 -45.94 -10.63 -29.79
CA THR A 14 -46.75 -9.76 -30.67
C THR A 14 -46.28 -8.31 -30.52
N MET A 15 -46.42 -7.46 -31.54
CA MET A 15 -45.91 -6.06 -31.53
C MET A 15 -46.41 -5.23 -30.33
N LYS A 16 -47.67 -5.39 -29.90
CA LYS A 16 -48.23 -4.71 -28.70
C LYS A 16 -47.49 -5.10 -27.40
N ARG A 17 -46.90 -6.30 -27.34
CA ARG A 17 -46.17 -6.82 -26.19
C ARG A 17 -44.76 -6.22 -26.06
N MET A 18 -44.10 -5.94 -27.19
CA MET A 18 -42.80 -5.27 -27.18
C MET A 18 -42.94 -3.86 -26.57
N SER A 19 -44.00 -3.13 -26.88
CA SER A 19 -44.23 -1.79 -26.35
C SER A 19 -44.43 -1.76 -24.83
N ARG A 20 -45.16 -2.73 -24.24
CA ARG A 20 -45.46 -2.77 -22.80
C ARG A 20 -44.28 -3.26 -21.94
N MET A 21 -43.53 -4.26 -22.43
CA MET A 21 -42.30 -4.73 -21.76
C MET A 21 -41.17 -3.69 -21.80
N VAL A 22 -41.11 -2.85 -22.85
CA VAL A 22 -40.10 -1.78 -22.96
C VAL A 22 -40.36 -0.63 -21.98
N VAL A 23 -41.59 -0.45 -21.46
CA VAL A 23 -41.93 0.62 -20.50
C VAL A 23 -41.61 0.24 -19.05
N LEU A 24 -41.63 -1.06 -18.70
CA LEU A 24 -41.45 -1.55 -17.32
C LEU A 24 -40.00 -1.92 -16.97
N ASN A 25 -39.19 -2.27 -17.98
CA ASN A 25 -37.79 -2.64 -17.79
C ASN A 25 -36.88 -1.44 -18.08
N SER A 26 -36.01 -1.09 -17.14
CA SER A 26 -35.10 0.05 -17.29
C SER A 26 -33.87 -0.33 -18.11
N GLN A 27 -33.45 0.54 -19.04
CA GLN A 27 -32.17 0.38 -19.74
C GLN A 27 -30.97 0.58 -18.80
N LYS A 28 -31.17 1.29 -17.67
CA LYS A 28 -30.19 1.44 -16.57
C LYS A 28 -30.12 0.20 -15.66
N GLY A 29 -30.93 -0.82 -15.92
CA GLY A 29 -31.00 -2.00 -15.07
C GLY A 29 -31.80 -1.79 -13.78
N SER A 30 -31.53 -2.59 -12.76
CA SER A 30 -32.27 -2.53 -11.49
C SER A 30 -31.99 -1.21 -10.78
N GLU A 31 -33.05 -0.48 -10.42
CA GLU A 31 -32.99 0.81 -9.73
C GLU A 31 -33.81 0.76 -8.45
N TRP A 32 -33.41 1.52 -7.44
CA TRP A 32 -34.19 1.68 -6.23
C TRP A 32 -35.47 2.45 -6.51
N LYS A 33 -36.61 1.78 -6.35
CA LYS A 33 -37.95 2.38 -6.46
C LYS A 33 -38.70 2.16 -5.15
N ARG A 34 -39.72 3.00 -4.89
CA ARG A 34 -40.61 2.82 -3.73
C ARG A 34 -41.72 1.83 -4.04
N TRP A 35 -41.92 0.88 -3.12
CA TRP A 35 -42.92 -0.17 -3.22
C TRP A 35 -43.76 -0.18 -1.95
N ASP A 36 -45.06 -0.42 -2.08
CA ASP A 36 -45.93 -0.80 -0.97
C ASP A 36 -46.68 -2.05 -1.39
N LEU A 37 -46.44 -3.18 -0.72
CA LEU A 37 -46.99 -4.47 -1.14
C LEU A 37 -48.26 -4.86 -0.40
N HIS A 38 -48.79 -4.01 0.47
CA HIS A 38 -50.01 -4.28 1.22
C HIS A 38 -50.79 -3.00 1.50
N ILE A 39 -51.78 -2.76 0.64
CA ILE A 39 -52.75 -1.68 0.76
C ILE A 39 -54.14 -2.20 0.37
N HIS A 40 -55.18 -1.81 1.12
CA HIS A 40 -56.55 -2.17 0.80
C HIS A 40 -57.24 -1.16 -0.10
N THR A 41 -58.23 -1.64 -0.84
CA THR A 41 -59.06 -0.83 -1.73
C THR A 41 -60.32 -0.33 -1.03
N PRO A 42 -60.93 0.77 -1.51
CA PRO A 42 -62.31 1.11 -1.15
C PRO A 42 -63.23 -0.06 -1.45
N PHE A 43 -64.23 -0.30 -0.59
CA PHE A 43 -65.16 -1.43 -0.70
C PHE A 43 -64.49 -2.79 -0.53
N THR A 44 -63.36 -2.86 0.18
CA THR A 44 -62.80 -4.13 0.67
C THR A 44 -63.80 -4.86 1.57
N LYS A 45 -63.72 -6.19 1.63
CA LYS A 45 -64.73 -7.04 2.28
C LYS A 45 -64.76 -6.93 3.80
N LEU A 46 -63.62 -6.61 4.41
CA LEU A 46 -63.47 -6.42 5.85
C LEU A 46 -62.80 -5.08 6.12
N SER A 47 -63.18 -4.42 7.21
CA SER A 47 -62.52 -3.21 7.73
C SER A 47 -62.50 -2.01 6.77
N ASP A 48 -63.49 -1.85 5.88
CA ASP A 48 -63.54 -0.68 4.97
C ASP A 48 -63.93 0.63 5.68
N ALA A 49 -62.98 1.57 5.73
CA ALA A 49 -63.17 2.91 6.29
C ALA A 49 -62.95 4.04 5.26
N PHE A 50 -62.97 3.74 3.95
CA PHE A 50 -62.83 4.75 2.90
C PHE A 50 -64.12 5.57 2.71
N LYS A 51 -64.24 6.66 3.49
CA LYS A 51 -65.39 7.57 3.45
C LYS A 51 -64.92 9.02 3.37
N GLY A 52 -65.67 9.86 2.67
CA GLY A 52 -65.43 11.29 2.58
C GLY A 52 -66.74 12.07 2.49
N LYS A 53 -66.69 13.37 2.79
CA LYS A 53 -67.83 14.29 2.69
C LYS A 53 -67.40 15.65 2.16
N ASP A 54 -68.28 16.32 1.44
CA ASP A 54 -68.14 17.70 0.97
C ASP A 54 -69.39 18.52 1.36
N GLU A 55 -69.52 19.73 0.82
CA GLU A 55 -70.69 20.60 1.05
C GLU A 55 -72.01 19.98 0.53
N ASP A 56 -71.93 19.04 -0.43
CA ASP A 56 -73.07 18.34 -1.04
C ASP A 56 -73.44 17.01 -0.33
N GLY A 57 -72.69 16.60 0.70
CA GLY A 57 -72.96 15.42 1.53
C GLY A 57 -71.85 14.35 1.50
N VAL A 58 -72.22 13.10 1.76
CA VAL A 58 -71.27 11.96 1.72
C VAL A 58 -70.90 11.66 0.26
N TRP A 59 -69.61 11.45 -0.01
CA TRP A 59 -69.12 11.15 -1.34
C TRP A 59 -69.78 9.90 -1.91
N ARG A 60 -70.12 9.96 -3.20
CA ARG A 60 -70.57 8.79 -3.97
C ARG A 60 -69.40 7.85 -4.26
N GLU A 61 -69.70 6.59 -4.58
CA GLU A 61 -68.71 5.56 -4.90
C GLU A 61 -67.69 6.01 -5.95
N ASP A 62 -68.14 6.62 -7.05
CA ASP A 62 -67.22 7.09 -8.10
C ASP A 62 -66.25 8.15 -7.59
N LYS A 63 -66.70 9.05 -6.70
CA LYS A 63 -65.85 10.07 -6.09
C LYS A 63 -64.83 9.47 -5.12
N ILE A 64 -65.21 8.44 -4.36
CA ILE A 64 -64.31 7.69 -3.47
C ILE A 64 -63.20 7.02 -4.30
N TRP A 65 -63.56 6.31 -5.37
CA TRP A 65 -62.59 5.72 -6.30
C TRP A 65 -61.70 6.78 -6.96
N ASP A 66 -62.29 7.88 -7.40
CA ASP A 66 -61.56 8.95 -8.07
C ASP A 66 -60.49 9.58 -7.18
N GLU A 67 -60.81 9.79 -5.90
CA GLU A 67 -59.90 10.34 -4.91
C GLU A 67 -58.81 9.33 -4.54
N TYR A 68 -59.17 8.07 -4.31
CA TYR A 68 -58.22 7.01 -4.03
C TYR A 68 -57.19 6.86 -5.16
N ILE A 69 -57.65 6.82 -6.42
CA ILE A 69 -56.77 6.74 -7.60
C ILE A 69 -55.91 8.00 -7.74
N ARG A 70 -56.44 9.20 -7.41
CA ARG A 70 -55.66 10.44 -7.40
C ARG A 70 -54.50 10.38 -6.39
N ILE A 71 -54.77 9.94 -5.16
CA ILE A 71 -53.75 9.76 -4.11
C ILE A 71 -52.70 8.74 -4.57
N LEU A 72 -53.14 7.60 -5.12
CA LEU A 72 -52.21 6.60 -5.66
C LEU A 72 -51.38 7.14 -6.83
N TYR A 73 -51.91 8.04 -7.66
CA TYR A 73 -51.17 8.65 -8.76
C TYR A 73 -50.13 9.66 -8.26
N GLU A 74 -50.49 10.50 -7.28
CA GLU A 74 -49.63 11.56 -6.74
C GLU A 74 -48.55 11.06 -5.79
N SER A 75 -48.74 9.88 -5.18
CA SER A 75 -47.75 9.32 -4.25
C SER A 75 -46.39 9.06 -4.91
N THR A 76 -45.33 8.97 -4.10
CA THR A 76 -43.99 8.63 -4.60
C THR A 76 -43.81 7.14 -4.89
N VAL A 77 -44.71 6.29 -4.38
CA VAL A 77 -44.73 4.84 -4.58
C VAL A 77 -44.99 4.49 -6.06
N GLN A 78 -44.21 3.54 -6.59
CA GLN A 78 -44.24 3.13 -7.99
C GLN A 78 -44.89 1.76 -8.22
N ALA A 79 -44.90 0.91 -7.19
CA ALA A 79 -45.50 -0.42 -7.23
C ALA A 79 -46.38 -0.65 -6.01
N PHE A 80 -47.58 -1.18 -6.23
CA PHE A 80 -48.57 -1.45 -5.19
C PHE A 80 -48.99 -2.91 -5.16
N GLY A 81 -49.03 -3.54 -3.99
CA GLY A 81 -49.71 -4.81 -3.74
C GLY A 81 -51.13 -4.53 -3.26
N ILE A 82 -52.09 -4.71 -4.16
CA ILE A 82 -53.49 -4.38 -3.91
C ILE A 82 -54.16 -5.56 -3.24
N THR A 83 -54.58 -5.35 -2.00
CA THR A 83 -54.92 -6.41 -1.06
C THR A 83 -56.42 -6.45 -0.80
N ASP A 84 -57.00 -7.62 -1.04
CA ASP A 84 -58.40 -7.91 -0.75
C ASP A 84 -58.49 -9.22 0.08
N TYR A 85 -59.44 -9.27 1.01
CA TYR A 85 -59.70 -10.45 1.84
C TYR A 85 -60.40 -11.55 1.03
N PHE A 86 -59.77 -12.73 0.91
CA PHE A 86 -60.29 -13.92 0.22
C PHE A 86 -60.81 -13.71 -1.23
N SER A 87 -60.53 -12.55 -1.84
CA SER A 87 -60.97 -12.16 -3.18
C SER A 87 -59.85 -11.37 -3.87
N CYS A 88 -60.03 -11.08 -5.15
CA CYS A 88 -59.18 -10.18 -5.93
C CYS A 88 -60.02 -9.25 -6.84
N ASP A 89 -61.32 -9.13 -6.57
CA ASP A 89 -62.25 -8.42 -7.46
C ASP A 89 -61.96 -6.92 -7.55
N ASN A 90 -61.61 -6.29 -6.42
CA ASN A 90 -61.39 -4.85 -6.40
C ASN A 90 -60.03 -4.49 -7.02
N TYR A 91 -59.05 -5.39 -6.99
CA TYR A 91 -57.83 -5.24 -7.79
C TYR A 91 -58.14 -5.01 -9.28
N PHE A 92 -58.96 -5.88 -9.89
CA PHE A 92 -59.29 -5.75 -11.32
C PHE A 92 -60.05 -4.45 -11.61
N LYS A 93 -60.98 -4.05 -10.73
CA LYS A 93 -61.69 -2.77 -10.83
C LYS A 93 -60.74 -1.57 -10.75
N LEU A 94 -59.83 -1.56 -9.76
CA LEU A 94 -58.85 -0.50 -9.58
C LEU A 94 -57.97 -0.36 -10.81
N VAL A 95 -57.43 -1.47 -11.31
CA VAL A 95 -56.54 -1.46 -12.48
C VAL A 95 -57.23 -0.92 -13.74
N ASP A 96 -58.49 -1.28 -13.96
CA ASP A 96 -59.29 -0.76 -15.08
C ASP A 96 -59.56 0.75 -14.93
N LYS A 97 -60.06 1.18 -13.76
CA LYS A 97 -60.33 2.61 -13.47
C LYS A 97 -59.05 3.47 -13.55
N TYR A 98 -57.94 2.99 -12.98
CA TYR A 98 -56.66 3.70 -12.98
C TYR A 98 -56.11 3.86 -14.41
N LYS A 99 -56.13 2.81 -15.23
CA LYS A 99 -55.65 2.89 -16.63
C LYS A 99 -56.51 3.80 -17.50
N LYS A 100 -57.82 3.86 -17.25
CA LYS A 100 -58.74 4.80 -17.93
C LYS A 100 -58.42 6.25 -17.57
N LYS A 101 -58.13 6.54 -16.30
CA LYS A 101 -57.86 7.91 -15.82
C LYS A 101 -56.43 8.38 -16.11
N TYR A 102 -55.44 7.50 -15.97
CA TYR A 102 -54.01 7.81 -16.13
C TYR A 102 -53.31 6.84 -17.10
N PRO A 103 -53.64 6.87 -18.40
CA PRO A 103 -53.13 5.89 -19.38
C PRO A 103 -51.60 5.95 -19.58
N ASN A 104 -50.97 7.09 -19.31
CA ASN A 104 -49.52 7.31 -19.48
C ASN A 104 -48.71 7.04 -18.19
N SER A 105 -49.37 6.68 -17.08
CA SER A 105 -48.69 6.39 -15.82
C SER A 105 -47.85 5.11 -15.93
N LYS A 106 -46.65 5.13 -15.33
CA LYS A 106 -45.75 3.97 -15.23
C LYS A 106 -45.92 3.13 -13.97
N LYS A 107 -46.84 3.52 -13.06
CA LYS A 107 -47.11 2.79 -11.82
C LYS A 107 -47.65 1.39 -12.08
N VAL A 108 -47.29 0.46 -11.22
CA VAL A 108 -47.59 -0.97 -11.35
C VAL A 108 -48.40 -1.47 -10.17
N PHE A 109 -49.30 -2.40 -10.43
CA PHE A 109 -50.17 -3.01 -9.43
C PHE A 109 -49.99 -4.53 -9.48
N PHE A 110 -49.84 -5.14 -8.31
CA PHE A 110 -49.77 -6.57 -8.11
C PHE A 110 -51.04 -7.02 -7.37
N PRO A 111 -51.70 -8.10 -7.83
CA PRO A 111 -52.80 -8.70 -7.08
C PRO A 111 -52.25 -9.34 -5.80
N ASN A 112 -52.79 -8.96 -4.66
CA ASN A 112 -52.49 -9.55 -3.35
C ASN A 112 -53.78 -10.08 -2.72
N ILE A 113 -53.79 -11.34 -2.31
CA ILE A 113 -54.93 -11.94 -1.60
C ILE A 113 -54.52 -12.22 -0.17
N GLU A 114 -55.26 -11.66 0.77
CA GLU A 114 -55.08 -11.87 2.20
C GLU A 114 -56.04 -12.95 2.70
N LEU A 115 -55.48 -13.94 3.41
CA LEU A 115 -56.19 -15.11 3.90
C LEU A 115 -55.80 -15.35 5.36
N ARG A 116 -56.78 -15.65 6.21
CA ARG A 116 -56.50 -15.99 7.61
C ARG A 116 -55.88 -17.37 7.74
N TYR A 117 -54.75 -17.52 8.43
CA TYR A 117 -54.12 -18.81 8.63
C TYR A 117 -54.65 -19.53 9.88
N SER A 118 -54.91 -20.84 9.79
CA SER A 118 -55.66 -21.58 10.82
C SER A 118 -54.91 -21.86 12.13
N GLU A 119 -53.58 -21.83 12.17
CA GLU A 119 -52.83 -22.14 13.41
C GLU A 119 -52.30 -20.87 14.08
N ALA A 120 -52.65 -20.67 15.35
CA ALA A 120 -52.14 -19.57 16.16
C ALA A 120 -50.77 -19.92 16.75
N ILE A 121 -49.75 -19.13 16.40
CA ILE A 121 -48.37 -19.29 16.87
C ILE A 121 -48.03 -18.36 18.05
N SER A 122 -48.81 -17.30 18.25
CA SER A 122 -48.58 -16.28 19.27
C SER A 122 -49.13 -16.68 20.66
N LYS A 123 -48.78 -15.92 21.70
CA LYS A 123 -49.32 -16.10 23.07
C LYS A 123 -50.77 -15.64 23.22
N SER A 124 -51.23 -14.73 22.36
CA SER A 124 -52.59 -14.18 22.34
C SER A 124 -53.60 -15.11 21.68
N GLU A 125 -53.16 -16.26 21.14
CA GLU A 125 -53.99 -17.24 20.42
C GLU A 125 -54.69 -16.68 19.17
N THR A 126 -54.19 -15.56 18.66
CA THR A 126 -54.61 -14.90 17.43
C THR A 126 -53.95 -15.54 16.21
N ASN A 127 -54.72 -15.63 15.13
CA ASN A 127 -54.33 -16.24 13.87
C ASN A 127 -53.63 -15.23 12.96
N PRO A 128 -52.41 -15.48 12.47
CA PRO A 128 -51.77 -14.59 11.50
C PRO A 128 -52.46 -14.65 10.14
N ASP A 129 -52.35 -13.58 9.36
CA ASP A 129 -52.79 -13.57 7.98
C ASP A 129 -51.64 -14.00 7.04
N VAL A 130 -51.97 -14.77 6.01
CA VAL A 130 -51.07 -15.16 4.93
C VAL A 130 -51.49 -14.43 3.66
N HIS A 131 -50.52 -13.86 2.98
CA HIS A 131 -50.73 -13.14 1.72
C HIS A 131 -50.18 -13.94 0.54
N VAL A 132 -50.90 -13.91 -0.56
CA VAL A 132 -50.50 -14.48 -1.83
C VAL A 132 -50.44 -13.38 -2.88
N ILE A 133 -49.21 -12.93 -3.20
CA ILE A 133 -48.96 -11.91 -4.22
C ILE A 133 -48.74 -12.61 -5.56
N PHE A 134 -49.61 -12.37 -6.55
CA PHE A 134 -49.47 -12.99 -7.87
C PHE A 134 -48.73 -12.11 -8.88
N ASP A 135 -48.25 -12.76 -9.95
CA ASP A 135 -47.69 -12.10 -11.12
C ASP A 135 -48.71 -11.13 -11.74
N ASN A 136 -48.26 -9.92 -12.04
CA ASN A 136 -49.07 -8.87 -12.63
C ASN A 136 -49.16 -8.95 -14.17
N ASP A 137 -48.44 -9.89 -14.80
CA ASP A 137 -48.61 -10.21 -16.22
C ASP A 137 -49.84 -11.11 -16.42
N GLU A 138 -50.92 -10.54 -16.96
CA GLU A 138 -52.18 -11.22 -17.29
C GLU A 138 -52.00 -12.46 -18.18
N VAL A 139 -50.91 -12.50 -18.96
CA VAL A 139 -50.58 -13.63 -19.83
C VAL A 139 -50.06 -14.84 -19.03
N ILE A 140 -49.37 -14.58 -17.92
CA ILE A 140 -48.83 -15.59 -17.02
C ILE A 140 -49.86 -15.94 -15.93
N CYS A 141 -50.48 -14.92 -15.33
CA CYS A 141 -51.48 -15.04 -14.29
C CYS A 141 -52.73 -14.23 -14.65
N SER A 142 -53.62 -14.83 -15.45
CA SER A 142 -54.89 -14.21 -15.83
C SER A 142 -55.89 -14.20 -14.68
N GLN A 143 -56.87 -13.28 -14.72
CA GLN A 143 -58.01 -13.26 -13.80
C GLN A 143 -58.67 -14.65 -13.63
N LYS A 144 -58.90 -15.36 -14.73
CA LYS A 144 -59.51 -16.71 -14.72
C LYS A 144 -58.69 -17.74 -13.95
N LEU A 145 -57.36 -17.60 -13.92
CA LEU A 145 -56.50 -18.52 -13.16
C LEU A 145 -56.57 -18.22 -11.67
N ILE A 146 -56.64 -16.94 -11.28
CA ILE A 146 -56.81 -16.54 -9.88
C ILE A 146 -58.20 -16.98 -9.37
N GLU A 147 -59.25 -16.78 -10.16
CA GLU A 147 -60.61 -17.27 -9.86
C GLU A 147 -60.63 -18.81 -9.69
N LYS A 148 -59.95 -19.54 -10.60
CA LYS A 148 -59.81 -21.00 -10.51
C LYS A 148 -59.02 -21.44 -9.27
N PHE A 149 -58.04 -20.66 -8.83
CA PHE A 149 -57.31 -20.93 -7.60
C PHE A 149 -58.24 -20.78 -6.38
N LEU A 150 -58.98 -19.67 -6.31
CA LEU A 150 -59.94 -19.40 -5.24
C LEU A 150 -61.06 -20.45 -5.20
N SER A 151 -61.57 -20.91 -6.35
CA SER A 151 -62.59 -21.96 -6.42
C SER A 151 -62.08 -23.34 -6.01
N LYS A 152 -60.76 -23.51 -5.86
CA LYS A 152 -60.09 -24.76 -5.47
C LYS A 152 -59.49 -24.71 -4.09
N LEU A 153 -59.51 -23.56 -3.43
CA LEU A 153 -58.95 -23.36 -2.10
C LEU A 153 -60.04 -23.60 -1.06
N PRO A 154 -60.04 -24.75 -0.36
CA PRO A 154 -61.01 -25.00 0.70
C PRO A 154 -60.68 -24.12 1.91
N VAL A 155 -61.73 -23.57 2.51
CA VAL A 155 -61.66 -22.82 3.77
C VAL A 155 -62.17 -23.70 4.91
N LEU A 156 -61.52 -23.58 6.07
CA LEU A 156 -62.01 -24.13 7.32
C LEU A 156 -63.10 -23.18 7.82
N PHE A 157 -64.34 -23.61 7.67
CA PHE A 157 -65.54 -22.89 8.08
C PHE A 157 -66.35 -23.78 9.00
N SER A 158 -66.80 -23.28 10.15
CA SER A 158 -67.64 -24.02 11.10
C SER A 158 -69.10 -24.07 10.62
N ASN A 159 -69.38 -24.84 9.56
CA ASN A 159 -70.73 -25.13 9.10
C ASN A 159 -71.23 -26.48 9.65
N GLU A 160 -72.47 -26.54 10.12
CA GLU A 160 -73.10 -27.71 10.74
C GLU A 160 -73.26 -28.92 9.79
N ASN A 161 -73.02 -28.77 8.48
CA ASN A 161 -73.29 -29.78 7.44
C ASN A 161 -72.05 -30.54 6.89
N GLY A 162 -70.83 -30.27 7.38
CA GLY A 162 -69.65 -31.08 7.05
C GLY A 162 -69.19 -31.12 5.58
N ALA A 163 -69.70 -30.24 4.72
CA ALA A 163 -69.28 -30.09 3.32
C ALA A 163 -68.12 -29.08 3.18
N ASP A 164 -67.15 -29.37 2.31
CA ASP A 164 -66.04 -28.45 2.02
C ASP A 164 -66.59 -27.14 1.41
N THR A 165 -66.28 -26.01 2.04
CA THR A 165 -66.61 -24.66 1.54
C THR A 165 -65.36 -24.07 0.88
N TYR A 166 -65.51 -23.34 -0.23
CA TYR A 166 -64.40 -22.72 -0.95
C TYR A 166 -64.45 -21.20 -0.84
N CYS A 167 -63.35 -20.51 -1.14
CA CYS A 167 -63.30 -19.04 -1.06
C CYS A 167 -64.37 -18.34 -1.91
N THR A 168 -64.78 -18.95 -3.04
CA THR A 168 -65.83 -18.41 -3.93
C THR A 168 -67.24 -18.50 -3.34
N ASP A 169 -67.43 -19.30 -2.29
CA ASP A 169 -68.74 -19.52 -1.68
C ASP A 169 -69.03 -18.52 -0.54
N LEU A 170 -68.04 -17.70 -0.15
CA LEU A 170 -68.14 -16.70 0.91
C LEU A 170 -68.94 -15.48 0.42
N GLN A 171 -69.96 -15.06 1.16
CA GLN A 171 -70.83 -13.95 0.75
C GLN A 171 -70.99 -12.84 1.80
N THR A 172 -71.03 -13.20 3.09
CA THR A 172 -71.27 -12.25 4.18
C THR A 172 -69.98 -11.89 4.93
N GLU A 173 -69.97 -10.75 5.63
CA GLU A 173 -68.84 -10.30 6.44
C GLU A 173 -68.42 -11.35 7.48
N ASN A 174 -69.40 -11.96 8.16
CA ASN A 174 -69.17 -13.05 9.11
C ASN A 174 -68.56 -14.31 8.45
N ASP A 175 -68.85 -14.56 7.17
CA ASP A 175 -68.24 -15.67 6.43
C ASP A 175 -66.74 -15.44 6.24
N PHE A 176 -66.36 -14.21 5.90
CA PHE A 176 -64.96 -13.81 5.74
C PHE A 176 -64.19 -13.77 7.06
N GLU A 177 -64.83 -13.34 8.16
CA GLU A 177 -64.19 -13.28 9.48
C GLU A 177 -63.91 -14.68 10.07
N SER A 178 -64.82 -15.64 9.89
CA SER A 178 -64.69 -16.96 10.52
C SER A 178 -63.95 -18.00 9.66
N SER A 179 -63.66 -17.67 8.40
CA SER A 179 -62.92 -18.54 7.48
C SER A 179 -61.41 -18.53 7.75
N SER A 180 -60.76 -19.69 7.63
CA SER A 180 -59.30 -19.80 7.66
C SER A 180 -58.76 -20.86 6.70
N VAL A 181 -57.45 -20.82 6.41
CA VAL A 181 -56.78 -21.77 5.51
C VAL A 181 -55.58 -22.44 6.17
N THR A 182 -55.26 -23.66 5.74
CA THR A 182 -54.04 -24.38 6.14
C THR A 182 -52.97 -24.30 5.03
N ILE A 183 -51.68 -24.39 5.40
CA ILE A 183 -50.57 -24.48 4.43
C ILE A 183 -50.76 -25.66 3.48
N ARG A 184 -51.29 -26.79 3.97
CA ARG A 184 -51.55 -27.97 3.14
C ARG A 184 -52.57 -27.69 2.04
N CYS A 185 -53.68 -27.04 2.39
CA CYS A 185 -54.71 -26.66 1.42
C CYS A 185 -54.18 -25.65 0.41
N LEU A 186 -53.48 -24.62 0.89
CA LEU A 186 -52.89 -23.57 0.06
C LEU A 186 -51.88 -24.15 -0.95
N LYS A 187 -50.91 -24.95 -0.48
CA LYS A 187 -49.91 -25.61 -1.32
C LYS A 187 -50.55 -26.52 -2.38
N LYS A 188 -51.62 -27.24 -2.03
CA LYS A 188 -52.36 -28.10 -2.96
C LYS A 188 -53.07 -27.27 -4.04
N ALA A 189 -53.84 -26.27 -3.65
CA ALA A 189 -54.60 -25.41 -4.58
C ALA A 189 -53.68 -24.66 -5.55
N LEU A 190 -52.56 -24.13 -5.06
CA LEU A 190 -51.55 -23.45 -5.88
C LEU A 190 -50.90 -24.42 -6.88
N LYS A 191 -50.50 -25.61 -6.45
CA LYS A 191 -49.89 -26.63 -7.32
C LYS A 191 -50.86 -27.12 -8.39
N GLU A 192 -52.12 -27.34 -8.05
CA GLU A 192 -53.15 -27.78 -9.01
C GLU A 192 -53.52 -26.71 -10.04
N THR A 193 -53.38 -25.44 -9.68
CA THR A 193 -53.76 -24.32 -10.56
C THR A 193 -52.61 -23.93 -11.48
N PHE A 194 -51.40 -23.80 -10.93
CA PHE A 194 -50.24 -23.24 -11.65
C PHE A 194 -49.17 -24.27 -12.03
N GLY A 195 -49.25 -25.50 -11.52
CA GLY A 195 -48.23 -26.51 -11.73
C GLY A 195 -46.86 -26.04 -11.23
N GLU A 196 -45.84 -26.15 -12.08
CA GLU A 196 -44.46 -25.78 -11.77
C GLU A 196 -44.13 -24.29 -12.04
N SER A 197 -45.06 -23.49 -12.58
CA SER A 197 -44.75 -22.09 -12.98
C SER A 197 -44.54 -21.13 -11.81
N LYS A 198 -45.04 -21.46 -10.61
CA LYS A 198 -45.04 -20.63 -9.38
C LYS A 198 -45.13 -19.11 -9.65
N PRO A 199 -46.22 -18.59 -10.28
CA PRO A 199 -46.39 -17.17 -10.59
C PRO A 199 -46.95 -16.39 -9.38
N TYR A 200 -46.49 -16.73 -8.19
CA TYR A 200 -46.92 -16.14 -6.93
C TYR A 200 -45.80 -16.16 -5.89
N LEU A 201 -45.90 -15.28 -4.89
CA LEU A 201 -45.07 -15.24 -3.70
C LEU A 201 -45.96 -15.36 -2.46
N ILE A 202 -45.50 -16.12 -1.48
CA ILE A 202 -46.17 -16.29 -0.20
C ILE A 202 -45.54 -15.36 0.83
N VAL A 203 -46.37 -14.60 1.54
CA VAL A 203 -45.90 -13.65 2.55
C VAL A 203 -46.62 -13.91 3.87
N PHE A 204 -45.87 -13.85 4.97
CA PHE A 204 -46.40 -13.86 6.33
C PHE A 204 -45.96 -12.61 7.08
N PRO A 205 -46.69 -12.21 8.13
CA PRO A 205 -46.26 -11.14 9.01
C PRO A 205 -45.07 -11.57 9.87
N ALA A 206 -44.15 -10.64 10.10
CA ALA A 206 -43.01 -10.80 11.00
C ALA A 206 -43.40 -10.49 12.45
N ASN A 207 -44.16 -9.41 12.66
CA ASN A 207 -44.68 -8.97 13.97
C ASN A 207 -46.21 -9.19 14.02
N ASN A 208 -46.90 -8.75 15.07
CA ASN A 208 -48.36 -8.79 15.20
C ASN A 208 -48.97 -10.13 14.75
N ASP A 209 -48.87 -11.14 15.62
CA ASP A 209 -49.30 -12.53 15.36
C ASP A 209 -48.43 -13.33 14.40
N GLY A 210 -47.46 -12.67 13.76
CA GLY A 210 -46.41 -13.27 12.97
C GLY A 210 -45.31 -14.00 13.75
N ILE A 211 -44.30 -14.49 13.01
CA ILE A 211 -43.24 -15.40 13.50
C ILE A 211 -42.48 -14.89 14.74
N ARG A 212 -42.27 -13.58 14.89
CA ARG A 212 -41.54 -13.05 16.05
C ARG A 212 -42.37 -12.99 17.33
N SER A 213 -43.68 -13.20 17.23
CA SER A 213 -44.57 -13.28 18.39
C SER A 213 -44.73 -14.71 18.93
N THR A 214 -44.05 -15.69 18.33
CA THR A 214 -44.14 -17.11 18.67
C THR A 214 -43.91 -17.37 20.15
N ASP A 215 -44.78 -18.20 20.73
CA ASP A 215 -44.59 -18.67 22.11
C ASP A 215 -43.52 -19.76 22.18
N ASN A 216 -42.28 -19.35 22.44
CA ASN A 216 -41.13 -20.24 22.56
C ASN A 216 -41.23 -21.28 23.69
N LYS A 217 -42.25 -21.20 24.56
CA LYS A 217 -42.50 -22.21 25.60
C LYS A 217 -43.26 -23.44 25.09
N SER A 218 -43.90 -23.36 23.91
CA SER A 218 -44.69 -24.44 23.33
C SER A 218 -43.97 -25.05 22.12
N PRO A 219 -43.44 -26.29 22.22
CA PRO A 219 -42.75 -26.95 21.10
C PRO A 219 -43.63 -27.08 19.85
N ARG A 220 -44.96 -27.21 20.01
CA ARG A 220 -45.91 -27.25 18.90
C ARG A 220 -45.96 -25.93 18.14
N LYS A 221 -45.97 -24.79 18.84
CA LYS A 221 -46.03 -23.45 18.22
C LYS A 221 -44.71 -23.08 17.55
N VAL A 222 -43.57 -23.48 18.14
CA VAL A 222 -42.24 -23.35 17.50
C VAL A 222 -42.21 -24.11 16.17
N LYS A 223 -42.62 -25.39 16.16
CA LYS A 223 -42.65 -26.18 14.94
C LYS A 223 -43.60 -25.62 13.86
N ALA A 224 -44.74 -25.08 14.27
CA ALA A 224 -45.67 -24.41 13.36
C ALA A 224 -45.04 -23.14 12.75
N SER A 225 -44.34 -22.35 13.58
CA SER A 225 -43.58 -21.17 13.14
C SER A 225 -42.45 -21.54 12.17
N ASP A 226 -41.72 -22.63 12.41
CA ASP A 226 -40.68 -23.12 11.48
C ASP A 226 -41.28 -23.52 10.14
N THR A 227 -42.44 -24.20 10.17
CA THR A 227 -43.18 -24.60 8.95
C THR A 227 -43.69 -23.40 8.16
N MET A 228 -44.17 -22.36 8.86
CA MET A 228 -44.53 -21.08 8.23
C MET A 228 -43.33 -20.43 7.59
N ASP A 229 -42.20 -20.39 8.30
CA ASP A 229 -40.96 -19.84 7.78
C ASP A 229 -40.59 -20.56 6.50
N GLU A 230 -40.41 -21.89 6.53
CA GLU A 230 -40.09 -22.69 5.33
C GLU A 230 -41.02 -22.45 4.14
N PHE A 231 -42.32 -22.21 4.38
CA PHE A 231 -43.30 -21.98 3.32
C PHE A 231 -43.32 -20.54 2.77
N ALA A 232 -42.90 -19.56 3.57
CA ALA A 232 -42.87 -18.15 3.18
C ALA A 232 -41.76 -17.86 2.15
N ASP A 233 -42.04 -17.00 1.17
CA ASP A 233 -41.02 -16.46 0.25
C ASP A 233 -40.45 -15.11 0.76
N LEU A 234 -41.24 -14.34 1.51
CA LEU A 234 -40.85 -13.08 2.14
C LEU A 234 -41.69 -12.77 3.39
N PHE A 235 -41.33 -11.73 4.13
CA PHE A 235 -42.05 -11.29 5.33
C PHE A 235 -42.46 -9.81 5.31
N PHE A 236 -43.63 -9.54 5.86
CA PHE A 236 -44.14 -8.21 6.15
C PHE A 236 -43.69 -7.75 7.55
N GLY A 237 -42.88 -6.69 7.62
CA GLY A 237 -42.26 -6.23 8.86
C GLY A 237 -41.69 -4.81 8.80
N ASN A 238 -40.69 -4.53 9.62
CA ASN A 238 -40.01 -3.23 9.69
C ASN A 238 -38.49 -3.40 9.67
N SER A 239 -37.75 -2.28 9.63
CA SER A 239 -36.28 -2.25 9.58
C SER A 239 -35.60 -3.10 10.67
N LYS A 240 -36.19 -3.20 11.87
CA LYS A 240 -35.63 -3.98 12.99
C LYS A 240 -35.74 -5.50 12.80
N ASN A 241 -36.59 -5.95 11.89
CA ASN A 241 -36.76 -7.38 11.62
C ASN A 241 -35.71 -7.92 10.64
N LYS A 242 -35.13 -7.07 9.78
CA LYS A 242 -34.27 -7.48 8.67
C LYS A 242 -33.11 -8.37 9.11
N SER A 243 -32.34 -7.95 10.11
CA SER A 243 -31.18 -8.71 10.60
C SER A 243 -31.54 -10.08 11.16
N TRP A 244 -32.76 -10.26 11.69
CA TRP A 244 -33.21 -11.55 12.22
C TRP A 244 -33.52 -12.54 11.10
N PHE A 245 -34.23 -12.12 10.05
CA PHE A 245 -34.59 -12.98 8.92
C PHE A 245 -33.44 -13.26 7.94
N LEU A 246 -32.31 -12.57 8.07
CA LEU A 246 -31.10 -12.88 7.30
C LEU A 246 -30.23 -13.99 7.93
N ARG A 247 -30.53 -14.42 9.16
CA ARG A 247 -29.77 -15.44 9.88
C ARG A 247 -30.03 -16.85 9.34
N ASN A 248 -29.00 -17.70 9.37
CA ASN A 248 -29.10 -19.09 8.91
C ASN A 248 -29.37 -20.11 10.03
N ASP A 249 -29.46 -19.65 11.27
CA ASP A 249 -29.56 -20.45 12.50
C ASP A 249 -30.84 -20.15 13.29
N ARG A 250 -31.95 -19.85 12.59
CA ARG A 250 -33.24 -19.55 13.24
C ARG A 250 -33.93 -20.79 13.80
N TYR A 251 -33.73 -21.95 13.16
CA TYR A 251 -34.34 -23.22 13.58
C TYR A 251 -33.50 -23.92 14.64
N GLU A 252 -34.16 -24.59 15.61
CA GLU A 252 -33.47 -25.38 16.64
C GLU A 252 -32.72 -26.58 16.03
N ASN A 253 -33.28 -27.17 14.96
CA ASN A 253 -32.67 -28.27 14.22
C ASN A 253 -32.68 -27.95 12.71
N GLY A 254 -31.50 -27.71 12.13
CA GLY A 254 -31.33 -27.45 10.70
C GLY A 254 -30.79 -26.05 10.41
N LYS A 255 -30.85 -25.64 9.14
CA LYS A 255 -30.46 -24.29 8.70
C LYS A 255 -31.67 -23.61 8.08
N SER A 256 -31.91 -22.36 8.46
CA SER A 256 -32.92 -21.50 7.84
C SER A 256 -32.31 -20.75 6.66
N GLU A 257 -33.11 -20.47 5.62
CA GLU A 257 -32.66 -19.63 4.51
C GLU A 257 -32.83 -18.13 4.84
N PRO A 258 -31.93 -17.24 4.41
CA PRO A 258 -32.13 -15.80 4.50
C PRO A 258 -33.38 -15.37 3.73
N LYS A 259 -34.23 -14.53 4.34
CA LYS A 259 -35.49 -14.09 3.74
C LYS A 259 -35.66 -12.57 3.77
N PRO A 260 -36.26 -12.00 2.71
CA PRO A 260 -36.45 -10.56 2.61
C PRO A 260 -37.59 -10.11 3.53
N VAL A 261 -37.43 -8.91 4.09
CA VAL A 261 -38.45 -8.24 4.89
C VAL A 261 -38.83 -6.94 4.20
N VAL A 262 -40.12 -6.67 4.04
CA VAL A 262 -40.65 -5.43 3.46
C VAL A 262 -41.62 -4.76 4.43
N SER A 263 -41.58 -3.43 4.48
CA SER A 263 -42.57 -2.60 5.20
C SER A 263 -43.70 -2.15 4.27
N PHE A 264 -44.84 -1.83 4.85
CA PHE A 264 -46.11 -1.65 4.15
C PHE A 264 -47.02 -0.70 4.93
N SER A 265 -48.03 -0.13 4.25
CA SER A 265 -48.94 0.83 4.88
C SER A 265 -50.12 0.20 5.61
N ASP A 266 -50.64 -0.92 5.10
CA ASP A 266 -51.87 -1.57 5.59
C ASP A 266 -53.00 -0.57 5.82
N SER A 267 -53.31 0.19 4.76
CA SER A 267 -54.23 1.33 4.86
C SER A 267 -55.67 0.90 4.56
N HIS A 268 -56.60 1.21 5.46
CA HIS A 268 -58.05 0.93 5.33
C HIS A 268 -58.90 2.21 5.24
N SER A 269 -58.27 3.39 5.33
CA SER A 269 -58.95 4.69 5.27
C SER A 269 -58.11 5.74 4.51
N PHE A 270 -58.75 6.84 4.10
CA PHE A 270 -58.04 7.94 3.42
C PHE A 270 -56.94 8.59 4.28
N GLN A 271 -57.13 8.68 5.60
CA GLN A 271 -56.11 9.24 6.51
C GLN A 271 -54.90 8.31 6.63
N GLU A 272 -55.11 7.00 6.57
CA GLU A 272 -54.01 6.03 6.65
C GLU A 272 -53.17 5.98 5.38
N LEU A 273 -53.71 6.43 4.24
CA LEU A 273 -52.94 6.55 3.01
C LEU A 273 -51.75 7.54 3.15
N ASP A 274 -51.75 8.43 4.14
CA ASP A 274 -50.59 9.27 4.47
C ASP A 274 -49.37 8.42 4.87
N ARG A 275 -49.57 7.18 5.33
CA ARG A 275 -48.49 6.21 5.58
C ARG A 275 -47.69 5.89 4.32
N LEU A 276 -48.26 6.07 3.12
CA LEU A 276 -47.55 5.91 1.83
C LEU A 276 -46.36 6.87 1.69
N GLU A 277 -46.33 7.97 2.43
CA GLU A 277 -45.16 8.86 2.47
C GLU A 277 -43.95 8.19 3.15
N GLY A 278 -44.17 7.22 4.04
CA GLY A 278 -43.11 6.50 4.73
C GLY A 278 -42.51 7.24 5.93
N ASN A 279 -43.14 8.35 6.35
CA ASN A 279 -42.72 9.20 7.46
C ASN A 279 -43.38 8.82 8.80
N VAL A 280 -44.25 7.80 8.79
CA VAL A 280 -45.00 7.35 9.97
C VAL A 280 -44.23 6.24 10.66
N LYS A 281 -44.02 6.37 11.98
CA LYS A 281 -43.31 5.38 12.79
C LYS A 281 -43.98 4.00 12.68
N GLY A 282 -43.23 2.99 12.25
CA GLY A 282 -43.73 1.63 12.04
C GLY A 282 -44.16 1.32 10.61
N HIS A 283 -44.34 2.34 9.77
CA HIS A 283 -44.67 2.26 8.35
C HIS A 283 -43.61 3.03 7.55
N GLU A 284 -42.37 2.61 7.71
CA GLU A 284 -41.22 3.21 7.02
C GLU A 284 -41.28 2.93 5.52
N ALA A 285 -40.72 3.81 4.69
CA ALA A 285 -40.70 3.59 3.25
C ALA A 285 -39.91 2.33 2.87
N THR A 286 -40.51 1.46 2.05
CA THR A 286 -39.80 0.33 1.45
C THR A 286 -39.28 0.70 0.07
N TRP A 287 -37.98 0.46 -0.13
CA TRP A 287 -37.30 0.58 -1.40
C TRP A 287 -36.85 -0.80 -1.86
N ILE A 288 -37.21 -1.16 -3.10
CA ILE A 288 -36.77 -2.41 -3.72
C ILE A 288 -35.96 -2.08 -4.97
N LYS A 289 -34.79 -2.70 -5.08
CA LYS A 289 -33.87 -2.59 -6.22
C LYS A 289 -34.20 -3.67 -7.26
N ALA A 290 -35.10 -3.31 -8.17
CA ALA A 290 -35.55 -4.20 -9.24
C ALA A 290 -36.30 -3.45 -10.35
N ASP A 291 -36.46 -4.09 -11.50
CA ASP A 291 -37.48 -3.70 -12.47
C ASP A 291 -38.90 -3.83 -11.88
N LEU A 292 -39.84 -2.99 -12.33
CA LEU A 292 -41.24 -2.97 -11.86
C LEU A 292 -42.04 -4.12 -12.47
N THR A 293 -41.56 -5.35 -12.29
CA THR A 293 -42.14 -6.59 -12.79
C THR A 293 -42.12 -7.64 -11.70
N PHE A 294 -42.94 -8.67 -11.83
CA PHE A 294 -42.93 -9.77 -10.87
C PHE A 294 -41.60 -10.54 -10.84
N ARG A 295 -40.90 -10.64 -11.97
CA ARG A 295 -39.53 -11.21 -12.03
C ARG A 295 -38.52 -10.36 -11.26
N GLY A 296 -38.67 -9.04 -11.30
CA GLY A 296 -37.91 -8.11 -10.49
C GLY A 296 -38.21 -8.26 -9.01
N LEU A 297 -39.50 -8.33 -8.64
CA LEU A 297 -39.90 -8.58 -7.26
C LEU A 297 -39.30 -9.89 -6.72
N LYS A 298 -39.29 -10.97 -7.52
CA LYS A 298 -38.64 -12.24 -7.16
C LYS A 298 -37.14 -12.12 -6.84
N GLN A 299 -36.44 -11.11 -7.35
CA GLN A 299 -35.01 -10.95 -7.08
C GLN A 299 -34.71 -10.71 -5.60
N ILE A 300 -35.65 -10.13 -4.84
CA ILE A 300 -35.43 -9.92 -3.40
C ILE A 300 -35.40 -11.24 -2.62
N CYS A 301 -35.96 -12.32 -3.15
CA CYS A 301 -35.86 -13.64 -2.53
C CYS A 301 -34.50 -14.29 -2.78
N PHE A 302 -33.81 -13.92 -3.87
CA PHE A 302 -32.45 -14.40 -4.15
C PHE A 302 -31.41 -13.55 -3.42
N GLU A 303 -31.66 -12.23 -3.30
CA GLU A 303 -30.74 -11.25 -2.71
C GLU A 303 -31.43 -10.39 -1.64
N PRO A 304 -31.87 -10.98 -0.51
CA PRO A 304 -32.71 -10.33 0.49
C PRO A 304 -32.03 -9.20 1.26
N GLU A 305 -30.71 -9.24 1.39
CA GLU A 305 -29.94 -8.21 2.07
C GLU A 305 -29.75 -6.96 1.20
N ASP A 306 -29.32 -7.14 -0.04
CA ASP A 306 -28.82 -6.04 -0.88
C ASP A 306 -29.88 -5.41 -1.79
N ARG A 307 -31.04 -6.07 -1.99
CA ARG A 307 -32.12 -5.55 -2.86
C ARG A 307 -33.30 -4.94 -2.12
N VAL A 308 -33.31 -4.95 -0.78
CA VAL A 308 -34.38 -4.35 0.04
C VAL A 308 -33.82 -3.36 1.04
N PHE A 309 -34.35 -2.15 1.05
CA PHE A 309 -34.01 -1.10 2.01
C PHE A 309 -35.29 -0.53 2.63
N ILE A 310 -35.32 -0.41 3.95
CA ILE A 310 -36.45 0.15 4.71
C ILE A 310 -35.94 1.41 5.43
N GLY A 311 -36.52 2.56 5.11
CA GLY A 311 -36.10 3.87 5.62
C GLY A 311 -36.32 4.98 4.59
N GLU A 312 -35.91 6.21 4.93
CA GLU A 312 -36.18 7.41 4.13
C GLU A 312 -35.65 7.32 2.69
N ALA A 313 -34.34 7.05 2.52
CA ALA A 313 -33.71 6.94 1.20
C ALA A 313 -32.54 5.94 1.21
N PRO A 314 -32.37 5.12 0.14
CA PRO A 314 -31.23 4.22 -0.01
C PRO A 314 -29.89 4.97 -0.03
N PRO A 315 -28.79 4.37 0.47
CA PRO A 315 -27.48 5.04 0.57
C PRO A 315 -26.96 5.60 -0.77
N VAL A 316 -27.18 4.89 -1.88
CA VAL A 316 -26.74 5.35 -3.21
C VAL A 316 -27.45 6.63 -3.64
N ASN A 317 -28.74 6.80 -3.33
CA ASN A 317 -29.50 7.99 -3.71
C ASN A 317 -29.00 9.23 -2.94
N VAL A 318 -28.66 9.06 -1.65
CA VAL A 318 -28.05 10.12 -0.84
C VAL A 318 -26.69 10.52 -1.40
N ARG A 319 -25.82 9.54 -1.72
CA ARG A 319 -24.51 9.82 -2.34
C ARG A 319 -24.65 10.51 -3.69
N LYS A 320 -25.58 10.05 -4.52
CA LYS A 320 -25.86 10.62 -5.84
C LYS A 320 -26.25 12.10 -5.76
N ALA A 321 -27.05 12.48 -4.76
CA ALA A 321 -27.42 13.87 -4.51
C ALA A 321 -26.24 14.73 -3.99
N GLN A 322 -25.38 14.17 -3.13
CA GLN A 322 -24.26 14.90 -2.52
C GLN A 322 -23.00 14.98 -3.41
N GLN A 323 -22.79 14.01 -4.30
CA GLN A 323 -21.55 13.83 -5.08
C GLN A 323 -21.84 13.64 -6.57
N SER A 324 -22.79 14.40 -7.12
CA SER A 324 -23.30 14.25 -8.50
C SER A 324 -22.21 14.33 -9.60
N THR A 325 -21.11 15.05 -9.35
CA THR A 325 -19.97 15.14 -10.29
C THR A 325 -19.12 13.87 -10.38
N LYS A 326 -19.34 12.89 -9.51
CA LYS A 326 -18.57 11.63 -9.43
C LYS A 326 -19.34 10.42 -9.96
N PHE A 327 -20.52 10.61 -10.53
CA PHE A 327 -21.32 9.54 -11.11
C PHE A 327 -21.51 9.78 -12.61
N ILE A 328 -21.10 8.80 -13.41
CA ILE A 328 -21.39 8.75 -14.83
C ILE A 328 -22.85 8.37 -14.98
N SER A 329 -23.63 9.22 -15.64
CA SER A 329 -25.05 8.98 -15.91
C SER A 329 -25.28 8.32 -17.27
N GLN A 330 -24.45 8.64 -18.26
CA GLN A 330 -24.65 8.24 -19.65
C GLN A 330 -23.37 8.37 -20.49
N LEU A 331 -23.17 7.44 -21.41
CA LEU A 331 -22.13 7.46 -22.46
C LEU A 331 -22.82 7.57 -23.82
N LYS A 332 -22.45 8.58 -24.61
CA LYS A 332 -22.88 8.72 -26.00
C LYS A 332 -21.67 8.65 -26.93
N ILE A 333 -21.81 7.94 -28.03
CA ILE A 333 -20.81 7.87 -29.09
C ILE A 333 -21.52 7.99 -30.42
N ASN A 334 -21.04 8.87 -31.29
CA ASN A 334 -21.61 9.03 -32.62
C ASN A 334 -20.56 9.25 -33.71
N GLN A 335 -20.96 8.95 -34.94
CA GLN A 335 -20.22 9.28 -36.15
C GLN A 335 -20.31 10.79 -36.42
N ILE A 336 -19.20 11.39 -36.88
CA ILE A 336 -19.24 12.77 -37.37
C ILE A 336 -20.05 12.85 -38.68
N GLU A 337 -20.70 13.98 -38.94
CA GLU A 337 -21.61 14.14 -40.09
C GLU A 337 -20.97 13.84 -41.45
N LYS A 338 -19.66 14.06 -41.58
CA LYS A 338 -18.90 13.89 -42.83
C LYS A 338 -18.32 12.48 -43.04
N TYR A 339 -18.56 11.55 -42.12
CA TYR A 339 -18.00 10.20 -42.21
C TYR A 339 -18.74 9.38 -43.28
N ASP A 340 -18.01 8.94 -44.31
CA ASP A 340 -18.54 8.19 -45.46
C ASP A 340 -18.68 6.67 -45.21
N LYS A 341 -18.48 6.22 -43.97
CA LYS A 341 -18.58 4.82 -43.54
C LYS A 341 -17.63 3.84 -44.25
N ARG A 342 -16.63 4.33 -44.99
CA ARG A 342 -15.69 3.49 -45.76
C ARG A 342 -14.87 2.52 -44.90
N ASN A 343 -14.70 2.84 -43.62
CA ASN A 343 -13.90 2.06 -42.66
C ASN A 343 -14.77 1.32 -41.62
N GLY A 344 -16.05 1.15 -41.92
CA GLY A 344 -17.01 0.39 -41.11
C GLY A 344 -18.07 1.26 -40.42
N GLU A 345 -19.19 0.64 -40.06
CA GLU A 345 -20.32 1.23 -39.34
C GLU A 345 -20.16 1.10 -37.81
N TRP A 346 -19.04 1.59 -37.31
CA TRP A 346 -18.78 1.62 -35.86
C TRP A 346 -19.64 2.66 -35.16
N PHE A 347 -20.03 2.40 -33.91
CA PHE A 347 -20.62 3.37 -32.98
C PHE A 347 -21.70 4.31 -33.55
N GLN A 348 -22.64 3.78 -34.34
CA GLN A 348 -23.73 4.59 -34.89
C GLN A 348 -24.80 4.82 -33.81
N ASN A 349 -25.00 6.08 -33.38
CA ASN A 349 -25.99 6.48 -32.36
C ASN A 349 -25.93 5.63 -31.07
N VAL A 350 -24.74 5.36 -30.55
CA VAL A 350 -24.59 4.62 -29.29
C VAL A 350 -24.94 5.53 -28.14
N ASN A 351 -25.91 5.11 -27.32
CA ASN A 351 -26.39 5.90 -26.19
C ASN A 351 -26.69 5.00 -24.98
N ILE A 352 -25.66 4.76 -24.17
CA ILE A 352 -25.70 3.80 -23.06
C ILE A 352 -25.92 4.57 -21.76
N PRO A 353 -27.10 4.50 -21.13
CA PRO A 353 -27.26 5.02 -19.78
C PRO A 353 -26.51 4.12 -18.80
N ILE A 354 -25.87 4.67 -17.77
CA ILE A 354 -25.03 3.91 -16.84
C ILE A 354 -25.65 3.92 -15.44
N ASN A 355 -25.63 2.76 -14.76
CA ASN A 355 -26.14 2.62 -13.41
C ASN A 355 -25.15 3.20 -12.37
N PRO A 356 -25.63 3.88 -11.31
CA PRO A 356 -24.75 4.45 -10.28
C PRO A 356 -24.04 3.43 -9.38
N GLU A 357 -24.45 2.15 -9.37
CA GLU A 357 -23.83 1.06 -8.62
C GLU A 357 -22.91 0.21 -9.54
N LEU A 358 -23.23 -1.06 -9.79
CA LEU A 358 -22.43 -1.96 -10.63
C LEU A 358 -23.02 -2.11 -12.04
N THR A 359 -22.21 -1.80 -13.05
CA THR A 359 -22.49 -2.05 -14.47
C THR A 359 -21.52 -3.10 -15.00
N ALA A 360 -22.02 -4.27 -15.41
CA ALA A 360 -21.21 -5.31 -16.05
C ALA A 360 -21.39 -5.28 -17.58
N ILE A 361 -20.30 -5.08 -18.31
CA ILE A 361 -20.25 -5.11 -19.77
C ILE A 361 -19.81 -6.51 -20.21
N ILE A 362 -20.69 -7.20 -20.95
CA ILE A 362 -20.48 -8.58 -21.40
C ILE A 362 -20.58 -8.69 -22.92
N GLY A 363 -19.96 -9.73 -23.47
CA GLY A 363 -19.96 -9.98 -24.91
C GLY A 363 -18.88 -10.98 -25.31
N ASN A 364 -19.02 -11.55 -26.51
CA ASN A 364 -18.07 -12.53 -27.04
C ASN A 364 -16.66 -11.92 -27.24
N LYS A 365 -15.64 -12.76 -27.43
CA LYS A 365 -14.27 -12.27 -27.70
C LYS A 365 -14.26 -11.40 -28.97
N GLY A 366 -13.70 -10.19 -28.86
CA GLY A 366 -13.64 -9.22 -29.97
C GLY A 366 -14.97 -8.53 -30.32
N SER A 367 -15.93 -8.52 -29.39
CA SER A 367 -17.24 -7.83 -29.54
C SER A 367 -17.21 -6.32 -29.28
N GLY A 368 -16.07 -5.77 -28.85
CA GLY A 368 -15.93 -4.33 -28.56
C GLY A 368 -16.09 -3.94 -27.08
N LYS A 369 -15.98 -4.87 -26.13
CA LYS A 369 -16.05 -4.58 -24.67
C LYS A 369 -15.01 -3.55 -24.23
N SER A 370 -13.73 -3.84 -24.46
CA SER A 370 -12.62 -2.94 -24.10
C SER A 370 -12.65 -1.61 -24.84
N ALA A 371 -13.33 -1.55 -26.00
CA ALA A 371 -13.51 -0.29 -26.71
C ALA A 371 -14.39 0.69 -25.93
N LEU A 372 -15.48 0.24 -25.29
CA LEU A 372 -16.34 1.12 -24.51
C LEU A 372 -15.62 1.71 -23.30
N ILE A 373 -14.89 0.88 -22.56
CA ILE A 373 -14.17 1.32 -21.36
C ILE A 373 -12.93 2.16 -21.67
N ASP A 374 -12.22 1.92 -22.79
CA ASP A 374 -11.16 2.81 -23.26
C ASP A 374 -11.72 4.20 -23.58
N ILE A 375 -12.91 4.28 -24.17
CA ILE A 375 -13.60 5.55 -24.44
C ILE A 375 -13.98 6.25 -23.13
N ILE A 376 -14.51 5.52 -22.15
CA ILE A 376 -14.78 6.06 -20.80
C ILE A 376 -13.49 6.54 -20.15
N GLY A 377 -12.39 5.79 -20.25
CA GLY A 377 -11.08 6.16 -19.73
C GLY A 377 -10.50 7.42 -20.38
N LEU A 378 -10.67 7.58 -21.70
CA LEU A 378 -10.26 8.79 -22.44
C LEU A 378 -11.04 10.03 -22.00
N LEU A 379 -12.37 9.91 -21.86
CA LEU A 379 -13.25 11.00 -21.44
C LEU A 379 -13.11 11.32 -19.94
N GLY A 380 -12.73 10.33 -19.15
CA GLY A 380 -12.46 10.44 -17.71
C GLY A 380 -11.03 10.87 -17.36
N GLU A 381 -10.22 11.25 -18.35
CA GLU A 381 -8.83 11.68 -18.19
C GLU A 381 -7.97 10.66 -17.40
N SER A 382 -8.12 9.37 -17.69
CA SER A 382 -7.40 8.34 -16.96
C SER A 382 -5.89 8.38 -17.22
N LYS A 383 -5.10 8.21 -16.15
CA LYS A 383 -3.63 8.24 -16.23
C LYS A 383 -3.03 7.06 -17.01
N GLN A 384 -3.81 6.00 -17.26
CA GLN A 384 -3.34 4.74 -17.86
C GLN A 384 -3.53 4.67 -19.39
N GLU A 385 -3.56 5.81 -20.10
CA GLU A 385 -3.75 5.86 -21.58
C GLU A 385 -2.75 4.97 -22.34
N THR A 386 -1.52 4.86 -21.85
CA THR A 386 -0.45 4.05 -22.48
C THR A 386 -0.78 2.55 -22.56
N HIS A 387 -1.75 2.09 -21.77
CA HIS A 387 -2.14 0.69 -21.64
C HIS A 387 -3.47 0.36 -22.33
N PHE A 388 -4.13 1.36 -22.93
CA PHE A 388 -5.38 1.20 -23.65
C PHE A 388 -5.25 0.15 -24.76
N SER A 389 -6.22 -0.76 -24.80
CA SER A 389 -6.16 -1.95 -25.64
C SER A 389 -6.77 -1.73 -27.02
N PHE A 390 -7.73 -0.82 -27.17
CA PHE A 390 -8.41 -0.45 -28.41
C PHE A 390 -7.95 0.91 -28.94
N LEU A 391 -7.96 1.96 -28.09
CA LEU A 391 -7.53 3.32 -28.45
C LEU A 391 -6.00 3.50 -28.33
N SER A 392 -5.23 2.59 -28.93
CA SER A 392 -3.77 2.58 -28.82
C SER A 392 -3.08 3.39 -29.91
N ASN A 393 -2.15 4.27 -29.53
CA ASN A 393 -1.30 5.03 -30.48
C ASN A 393 0.13 4.46 -30.57
N LYS A 394 0.37 3.21 -30.15
CA LYS A 394 1.72 2.63 -30.14
C LYS A 394 2.26 2.54 -31.59
N PRO A 395 3.51 2.95 -31.88
CA PRO A 395 4.06 2.99 -33.24
C PRO A 395 3.98 1.66 -33.99
N LYS A 396 4.05 0.55 -33.26
CA LYS A 396 3.98 -0.82 -33.79
C LYS A 396 2.55 -1.39 -33.88
N ASN A 397 1.54 -0.70 -33.32
CA ASN A 397 0.16 -1.20 -33.22
C ASN A 397 -0.87 -0.06 -33.02
N LYS A 398 -1.10 0.76 -34.06
CA LYS A 398 -2.00 1.95 -34.01
C LYS A 398 -3.51 1.64 -33.94
N LYS A 399 -3.90 0.35 -33.94
CA LYS A 399 -5.29 -0.17 -33.87
C LYS A 399 -6.36 0.81 -34.38
N PHE A 400 -7.22 1.33 -33.51
CA PHE A 400 -8.33 2.22 -33.91
C PHE A 400 -7.90 3.69 -34.06
N LYS A 401 -6.76 4.11 -33.49
CA LYS A 401 -6.17 5.45 -33.70
C LYS A 401 -5.42 5.57 -35.04
N GLN A 402 -5.51 4.57 -35.92
CA GLN A 402 -5.00 4.67 -37.28
C GLN A 402 -5.83 5.67 -38.11
N VAL A 403 -5.20 6.30 -39.10
CA VAL A 403 -5.86 7.31 -39.96
C VAL A 403 -7.06 6.69 -40.68
N GLY A 404 -8.18 7.39 -40.62
CA GLY A 404 -9.48 7.04 -41.19
C GLY A 404 -10.44 6.37 -40.21
N TYR A 405 -10.09 6.23 -38.92
CA TYR A 405 -10.91 5.52 -37.93
C TYR A 405 -11.29 6.47 -36.79
N ALA A 406 -10.49 6.56 -35.73
CA ALA A 406 -10.85 7.27 -34.50
C ALA A 406 -11.27 8.74 -34.69
N GLU A 407 -10.71 9.46 -35.67
CA GLU A 407 -11.07 10.86 -35.92
C GLU A 407 -12.53 11.06 -36.36
N ASN A 408 -13.17 9.99 -36.88
CA ASN A 408 -14.53 10.03 -37.41
C ASN A 408 -15.60 9.82 -36.34
N PHE A 409 -15.22 9.72 -35.07
CA PHE A 409 -16.13 9.45 -33.97
C PHE A 409 -15.96 10.47 -32.84
N LEU A 410 -17.08 11.01 -32.38
CA LEU A 410 -17.16 11.89 -31.22
C LEU A 410 -17.83 11.14 -30.08
N ALA A 411 -17.26 11.21 -28.88
CA ALA A 411 -17.85 10.64 -27.69
C ALA A 411 -18.11 11.73 -26.63
N GLU A 412 -19.19 11.53 -25.89
CA GLU A 412 -19.67 12.41 -24.81
C GLU A 412 -19.95 11.57 -23.56
N LEU A 413 -19.35 11.95 -22.44
CA LEU A 413 -19.60 11.38 -21.12
C LEU A 413 -20.41 12.40 -20.30
N ILE A 414 -21.60 12.02 -19.86
CA ILE A 414 -22.51 12.90 -19.11
C ILE A 414 -22.52 12.49 -17.65
N TRP A 415 -22.25 13.43 -16.76
CA TRP A 415 -22.26 13.26 -15.32
C TRP A 415 -23.65 13.51 -14.73
N GLU A 416 -23.92 13.01 -13.53
CA GLU A 416 -25.20 13.26 -12.87
C GLU A 416 -25.39 14.74 -12.47
N SER A 417 -24.30 15.51 -12.38
CA SER A 417 -24.35 16.98 -12.25
C SER A 417 -24.92 17.68 -13.50
N SER A 418 -25.19 16.94 -14.58
CA SER A 418 -25.52 17.43 -15.93
C SER A 418 -24.34 18.03 -16.70
N ASP A 419 -23.14 18.05 -16.12
CA ASP A 419 -21.91 18.38 -16.84
C ASP A 419 -21.59 17.28 -17.87
N SER A 420 -20.92 17.65 -18.95
CA SER A 420 -20.53 16.72 -20.00
C SER A 420 -19.09 16.94 -20.47
N THR A 421 -18.34 15.86 -20.64
CA THR A 421 -17.03 15.88 -21.30
C THR A 421 -17.16 15.33 -22.70
N GLN A 422 -16.67 16.06 -23.71
CA GLN A 422 -16.68 15.62 -25.10
C GLN A 422 -15.26 15.57 -25.67
N LYS A 423 -14.95 14.50 -26.42
CA LYS A 423 -13.68 14.32 -27.14
C LYS A 423 -13.86 13.53 -28.43
N HIS A 424 -13.00 13.78 -29.41
CA HIS A 424 -12.82 12.85 -30.52
C HIS A 424 -12.05 11.62 -30.03
N LEU A 425 -12.33 10.45 -30.60
CA LEU A 425 -11.63 9.22 -30.18
C LEU A 425 -10.14 9.22 -30.55
N CYS A 426 -9.70 10.11 -31.44
CA CYS A 426 -8.29 10.31 -31.78
C CYS A 426 -7.53 11.16 -30.76
N ASP A 427 -8.23 11.89 -29.89
CA ASP A 427 -7.63 12.79 -28.91
C ASP A 427 -6.83 12.01 -27.86
N GLU A 428 -5.99 12.73 -27.13
CA GLU A 428 -5.19 12.20 -26.02
C GLU A 428 -5.80 12.64 -24.67
N VAL A 429 -5.36 11.96 -23.60
CA VAL A 429 -5.71 12.36 -22.23
C VAL A 429 -4.99 13.66 -21.87
N ASP A 430 -5.72 14.61 -21.31
CA ASP A 430 -5.18 15.86 -20.80
C ASP A 430 -4.62 15.64 -19.40
N LYS A 431 -3.30 15.41 -19.33
CA LYS A 431 -2.58 15.13 -18.08
C LYS A 431 -2.57 16.31 -17.09
N THR A 432 -3.01 17.50 -17.50
CA THR A 432 -3.12 18.66 -16.59
C THR A 432 -4.42 18.64 -15.77
N LYS A 433 -5.43 17.89 -16.23
CA LYS A 433 -6.70 17.74 -15.51
C LYS A 433 -6.61 16.65 -14.45
N PRO A 434 -7.41 16.76 -13.37
CA PRO A 434 -7.55 15.68 -12.41
C PRO A 434 -8.23 14.48 -13.09
N GLU A 435 -7.79 13.29 -12.70
CA GLU A 435 -8.38 12.03 -13.15
C GLU A 435 -9.82 11.91 -12.61
N ALA A 436 -10.79 11.92 -13.53
CA ALA A 436 -12.21 11.84 -13.19
C ALA A 436 -12.71 10.38 -13.17
N VAL A 437 -12.00 9.45 -13.82
CA VAL A 437 -12.30 8.02 -13.83
C VAL A 437 -11.04 7.22 -13.56
N ARG A 438 -11.07 6.33 -12.56
CA ARG A 438 -10.00 5.36 -12.31
C ARG A 438 -10.20 4.17 -13.24
N TYR A 439 -9.42 4.08 -14.31
CA TYR A 439 -9.46 2.94 -15.23
C TYR A 439 -8.27 1.99 -14.97
N LEU A 440 -8.56 0.70 -14.85
CA LEU A 440 -7.61 -0.40 -14.76
C LEU A 440 -7.68 -1.25 -16.06
N PRO A 441 -6.87 -0.94 -17.08
CA PRO A 441 -6.80 -1.73 -18.31
C PRO A 441 -6.19 -3.11 -18.06
N GLN A 442 -6.59 -4.11 -18.87
CA GLN A 442 -6.08 -5.48 -18.77
C GLN A 442 -4.54 -5.54 -18.84
N ASN A 443 -3.93 -4.87 -19.83
CA ASN A 443 -2.47 -4.91 -20.02
C ASN A 443 -1.72 -4.30 -18.83
N TYR A 444 -2.28 -3.27 -18.20
CA TYR A 444 -1.69 -2.63 -17.02
C TYR A 444 -1.72 -3.59 -15.82
N PHE A 445 -2.84 -4.29 -15.65
CA PHE A 445 -2.99 -5.30 -14.61
C PHE A 445 -2.00 -6.47 -14.78
N GLU A 446 -1.85 -6.98 -16.01
CA GLU A 446 -0.85 -8.02 -16.32
C GLU A 446 0.58 -7.55 -16.07
N GLU A 447 0.92 -6.32 -16.47
CA GLU A 447 2.26 -5.75 -16.28
C GLU A 447 2.63 -5.63 -14.79
N LEU A 448 1.72 -5.10 -13.96
CA LEU A 448 1.94 -4.95 -12.52
C LEU A 448 2.04 -6.28 -11.76
N THR A 449 1.37 -7.33 -12.25
CA THR A 449 1.36 -8.64 -11.60
C THR A 449 2.53 -9.53 -12.01
N ASN A 450 3.29 -9.14 -13.03
CA ASN A 450 4.50 -9.83 -13.45
C ASN A 450 5.68 -9.57 -12.50
N ASP A 451 6.54 -10.59 -12.33
CA ASP A 451 7.64 -10.58 -11.35
C ASP A 451 8.70 -9.48 -11.56
N ILE A 452 8.71 -8.86 -12.74
CA ILE A 452 9.68 -7.83 -13.12
C ILE A 452 9.32 -6.47 -12.46
N GLU A 453 8.05 -6.23 -12.10
CA GLU A 453 7.56 -4.91 -11.67
C GLU A 453 7.06 -4.83 -10.23
N ILE A 454 7.66 -5.60 -9.32
CA ILE A 454 7.36 -5.58 -7.87
C ILE A 454 7.39 -4.17 -7.27
N ILE A 455 8.26 -3.28 -7.78
CA ILE A 455 8.38 -1.90 -7.30
C ILE A 455 7.15 -1.06 -7.65
N ALA A 456 6.64 -1.17 -8.88
CA ALA A 456 5.46 -0.43 -9.32
C ALA A 456 4.23 -0.89 -8.55
N PHE A 457 4.08 -2.21 -8.37
CA PHE A 457 3.04 -2.79 -7.53
C PHE A 457 3.09 -2.26 -6.09
N ARG A 458 4.27 -2.27 -5.46
CA ARG A 458 4.43 -1.77 -4.08
C ARG A 458 4.05 -0.30 -3.96
N ARG A 459 4.44 0.55 -4.91
CA ARG A 459 4.10 1.99 -4.89
C ARG A 459 2.59 2.23 -4.93
N GLU A 460 1.84 1.44 -5.70
CA GLU A 460 0.37 1.55 -5.71
C GLU A 460 -0.22 1.24 -4.33
N ILE A 461 0.30 0.21 -3.67
CA ILE A 461 -0.13 -0.12 -2.31
C ILE A 461 0.25 0.97 -1.31
N GLU A 462 1.48 1.49 -1.37
CA GLU A 462 1.94 2.61 -0.53
C GLU A 462 1.06 3.86 -0.68
N ASN A 463 0.65 4.18 -1.92
CA ASN A 463 -0.28 5.28 -2.19
C ASN A 463 -1.66 5.04 -1.57
N VAL A 464 -2.18 3.81 -1.67
CA VAL A 464 -3.46 3.45 -1.04
C VAL A 464 -3.35 3.50 0.48
N VAL A 465 -2.28 3.00 1.07
CA VAL A 465 -2.01 3.08 2.52
C VAL A 465 -1.92 4.55 2.96
N PHE A 466 -1.19 5.39 2.22
CA PHE A 466 -1.08 6.83 2.51
C PHE A 466 -2.43 7.55 2.50
N SER A 467 -3.34 7.18 1.59
CA SER A 467 -4.70 7.73 1.57
C SER A 467 -5.48 7.43 2.87
N HIS A 468 -5.09 6.39 3.62
CA HIS A 468 -5.71 6.02 4.88
C HIS A 468 -5.19 6.79 6.08
N VAL A 469 -3.95 7.26 6.02
CA VAL A 469 -3.34 8.06 7.07
C VAL A 469 -4.18 9.32 7.31
N ASP A 470 -4.55 9.55 8.56
CA ASP A 470 -5.31 10.72 8.97
C ASP A 470 -4.58 12.01 8.62
N VAL A 471 -5.32 13.05 8.23
CA VAL A 471 -4.74 14.32 7.77
C VAL A 471 -3.80 14.93 8.82
N ALA A 472 -4.14 14.81 10.11
CA ALA A 472 -3.27 15.24 11.21
C ALA A 472 -1.92 14.50 11.22
N ASN A 473 -1.92 13.21 10.86
CA ASN A 473 -0.72 12.36 10.84
C ASN A 473 0.06 12.46 9.52
N ARG A 474 -0.47 13.15 8.49
CA ARG A 474 0.23 13.41 7.22
C ARG A 474 1.25 14.54 7.32
N LEU A 475 1.19 15.37 8.36
CA LEU A 475 2.17 16.45 8.60
C LEU A 475 2.38 17.37 7.39
N GLY A 476 1.31 17.64 6.62
CA GLY A 476 1.36 18.47 5.41
C GLY A 476 1.93 17.81 4.15
N CYS A 477 2.42 16.56 4.23
CA CYS A 477 2.95 15.82 3.08
C CYS A 477 1.82 15.37 2.13
N THR A 478 2.15 15.26 0.84
CA THR A 478 1.22 14.91 -0.25
C THR A 478 1.37 13.49 -0.77
N SER A 479 2.47 12.82 -0.47
CA SER A 479 2.74 11.44 -0.86
C SER A 479 3.33 10.62 0.29
N PHE A 480 3.28 9.29 0.14
CA PHE A 480 3.93 8.37 1.06
C PHE A 480 5.44 8.61 1.15
N GLU A 481 6.07 8.78 -0.01
CA GLU A 481 7.51 9.03 -0.14
C GLU A 481 7.91 10.32 0.58
N GLU A 482 7.15 11.41 0.40
CA GLU A 482 7.39 12.68 1.09
C GLU A 482 7.23 12.57 2.62
N LEU A 483 6.20 11.85 3.09
CA LEU A 483 6.00 11.61 4.52
C LEU A 483 7.12 10.76 5.12
N GLN A 484 7.56 9.73 4.39
CA GLN A 484 8.69 8.90 4.78
C GLN A 484 9.96 9.75 4.85
N GLU A 485 10.27 10.53 3.81
CA GLU A 485 11.43 11.41 3.81
C GLU A 485 11.39 12.40 4.97
N PHE A 486 10.25 13.06 5.19
CA PHE A 486 10.06 14.03 6.28
C PHE A 486 10.34 13.41 7.66
N LYS A 487 9.72 12.25 7.96
CA LYS A 487 9.91 11.60 9.27
C LYS A 487 11.27 10.92 9.43
N THR A 488 11.89 10.48 8.35
CA THR A 488 13.18 9.76 8.40
C THR A 488 14.37 10.66 8.18
N GLN A 489 14.21 11.92 7.80
CA GLN A 489 15.30 12.85 7.48
C GLN A 489 16.36 12.94 8.59
N GLN A 490 15.92 13.05 9.86
CA GLN A 490 16.83 13.09 11.01
C GLN A 490 17.58 11.77 11.18
N ASN A 491 16.91 10.63 11.02
CA ASN A 491 17.52 9.30 11.09
C ASN A 491 18.52 9.11 9.93
N VAL A 492 18.23 9.59 8.72
CA VAL A 492 19.14 9.55 7.57
C VAL A 492 20.39 10.37 7.85
N LYS A 493 20.25 11.59 8.41
CA LYS A 493 21.38 12.41 8.84
C LYS A 493 22.22 11.71 9.92
N GLU A 494 21.60 11.15 10.96
CA GLU A 494 22.29 10.38 12.02
C GLU A 494 23.03 9.16 11.44
N THR A 495 22.39 8.42 10.52
CA THR A 495 23.00 7.27 9.85
C THR A 495 24.21 7.72 9.02
N SER A 496 24.14 8.87 8.34
CA SER A 496 25.25 9.38 7.55
C SER A 496 26.48 9.72 8.40
N SER A 497 26.31 10.33 9.59
CA SER A 497 27.43 10.60 10.49
C SER A 497 28.03 9.32 11.07
N LEU A 498 27.19 8.33 11.42
CA LEU A 498 27.66 7.02 11.90
C LEU A 498 28.45 6.28 10.81
N LYS A 499 28.08 6.40 9.54
CA LYS A 499 28.84 5.84 8.41
C LYS A 499 30.20 6.51 8.23
N THR A 500 30.30 7.82 8.48
CA THR A 500 31.60 8.52 8.46
C THR A 500 32.50 8.00 9.58
N GLU A 501 31.98 7.90 10.81
CA GLU A 501 32.71 7.34 11.97
C GLU A 501 33.13 5.88 11.70
N LEU A 502 32.24 5.07 11.13
CA LEU A 502 32.53 3.70 10.70
C LEU A 502 33.67 3.66 9.68
N SER A 503 33.69 4.57 8.70
CA SER A 503 34.74 4.61 7.67
C SER A 503 36.10 5.03 8.23
N GLU A 504 36.14 5.91 9.22
CA GLU A 504 37.37 6.28 9.91
C GLU A 504 37.91 5.10 10.72
N LEU A 505 37.04 4.44 11.49
CA LEU A 505 37.39 3.26 12.27
C LEU A 505 37.83 2.08 11.39
N ASN A 506 37.18 1.86 10.25
CA ASN A 506 37.62 0.85 9.28
C ASN A 506 39.02 1.15 8.73
N THR A 507 39.38 2.43 8.55
CA THR A 507 40.73 2.82 8.14
C THR A 507 41.76 2.52 9.24
N GLU A 508 41.40 2.75 10.51
CA GLU A 508 42.23 2.37 11.65
C GLU A 508 42.40 0.85 11.77
N ILE A 509 41.32 0.07 11.64
CA ILE A 509 41.36 -1.39 11.67
C ILE A 509 42.25 -1.93 10.56
N ILE A 510 42.14 -1.43 9.33
CA ILE A 510 42.99 -1.85 8.21
C ILE A 510 44.47 -1.57 8.52
N ARG A 511 44.79 -0.42 9.13
CA ARG A 511 46.15 -0.11 9.56
C ARG A 511 46.65 -1.11 10.61
N LEU A 512 45.87 -1.37 11.66
CA LEU A 512 46.22 -2.33 12.72
C LEU A 512 46.38 -3.76 12.17
N GLU A 513 45.51 -4.20 11.26
CA GLU A 513 45.59 -5.50 10.59
C GLU A 513 46.86 -5.60 9.72
N SER A 514 47.28 -4.51 9.07
CA SER A 514 48.53 -4.46 8.31
C SER A 514 49.78 -4.53 9.20
N GLU A 515 49.74 -3.90 10.38
CA GLU A 515 50.82 -3.91 11.37
C GLU A 515 50.96 -5.28 12.07
N LEU A 516 49.87 -6.05 12.16
CA LEU A 516 49.84 -7.40 12.73
C LEU A 516 50.46 -8.45 11.78
N ASN A 517 50.65 -8.10 10.50
CA ASN A 517 51.25 -9.01 9.52
C ASN A 517 52.68 -9.40 9.95
N PRO A 518 53.01 -10.71 10.04
CA PRO A 518 54.34 -11.18 10.39
C PRO A 518 55.47 -10.60 9.54
N ILE A 519 55.19 -10.29 8.26
CA ILE A 519 56.14 -9.67 7.33
C ILE A 519 56.51 -8.26 7.78
N TYR A 520 55.55 -7.48 8.29
CA TYR A 520 55.79 -6.13 8.80
C TYR A 520 56.68 -6.18 10.03
N LYS A 521 56.37 -7.05 10.99
CA LYS A 521 57.22 -7.28 12.18
C LYS A 521 58.64 -7.67 11.78
N ASN A 522 58.80 -8.62 10.86
CA ASN A 522 60.12 -9.02 10.35
C ASN A 522 60.88 -7.86 9.69
N THR A 523 60.19 -6.98 8.96
CA THR A 523 60.80 -5.79 8.35
C THR A 523 61.35 -4.82 9.41
N ILE A 524 60.60 -4.60 10.51
CA ILE A 524 61.05 -3.76 11.63
C ILE A 524 62.24 -4.42 12.36
N ILE A 525 62.21 -5.74 12.56
CA ILE A 525 63.33 -6.50 13.15
C ILE A 525 64.59 -6.41 12.27
N GLN A 526 64.46 -6.54 10.95
CA GLN A 526 65.59 -6.40 10.02
C GLN A 526 66.18 -4.98 10.06
N LYS A 527 65.34 -3.94 10.12
CA LYS A 527 65.81 -2.56 10.33
C LYS A 527 66.58 -2.40 11.64
N LEU A 528 66.13 -3.04 12.71
CA LEU A 528 66.82 -3.04 14.01
C LEU A 528 68.17 -3.75 13.92
N ILE A 529 68.26 -4.89 13.23
CA ILE A 529 69.50 -5.62 13.02
C ILE A 529 70.52 -4.77 12.26
N VAL A 530 70.10 -4.10 11.18
CA VAL A 530 70.95 -3.19 10.42
C VAL A 530 71.48 -2.06 11.31
N LYS A 531 70.62 -1.43 12.12
CA LYS A 531 71.03 -0.37 13.04
C LYS A 531 71.96 -0.86 14.15
N LYS A 532 71.76 -2.07 14.69
CA LYS A 532 72.68 -2.70 15.64
C LYS A 532 74.03 -3.07 14.99
N ALA A 533 74.03 -3.44 13.71
CA ALA A 533 75.25 -3.68 12.94
C ALA A 533 76.01 -2.36 12.67
N GLU A 534 75.32 -1.27 12.33
CA GLU A 534 75.91 0.08 12.24
C GLU A 534 76.56 0.50 13.57
N LEU A 535 75.92 0.22 14.70
CA LEU A 535 76.50 0.50 16.02
C LEU A 535 77.79 -0.30 16.25
N LYS A 536 77.78 -1.61 15.94
CA LYS A 536 78.98 -2.47 16.06
C LYS A 536 80.11 -2.03 15.12
N ALA A 537 79.79 -1.65 13.88
CA ALA A 537 80.76 -1.14 12.92
C ALA A 537 81.36 0.19 13.39
N ASN A 538 80.55 1.06 14.00
CA ASN A 538 81.05 2.27 14.64
C ASN A 538 81.98 1.91 15.81
N GLU A 539 81.61 0.96 16.68
CA GLU A 539 82.46 0.52 17.81
C GLU A 539 83.82 -0.08 17.39
N LEU A 540 83.88 -0.79 16.26
CA LEU A 540 85.13 -1.30 15.68
C LEU A 540 86.04 -0.18 15.15
N ASN A 541 85.47 0.96 14.74
CA ASN A 541 86.19 2.14 14.27
C ASN A 541 86.62 3.09 15.39
N LYS A 542 86.75 2.59 16.63
CA LYS A 542 87.22 3.39 17.76
C LYS A 542 88.66 3.86 17.48
N PRO A 543 88.96 5.18 17.55
CA PRO A 543 90.31 5.69 17.31
C PRO A 543 91.35 5.09 18.27
N THR A 544 92.50 4.67 17.75
CA THR A 544 93.63 4.14 18.54
C THR A 544 94.23 5.20 19.45
N GLU A 545 94.40 4.87 20.73
CA GLU A 545 94.88 5.78 21.77
C GLU A 545 96.32 6.24 21.50
N GLU A 546 96.53 7.55 21.30
CA GLU A 546 97.86 8.14 21.13
C GLU A 546 98.38 8.70 22.47
N VAL A 547 99.68 8.52 22.74
CA VAL A 547 100.33 9.00 23.97
C VAL A 547 100.42 10.53 23.94
N LYS A 548 99.94 11.19 25.01
CA LYS A 548 100.06 12.65 25.20
C LYS A 548 101.55 13.03 25.18
N PRO A 549 102.03 13.89 24.27
CA PRO A 549 103.46 14.17 24.14
C PRO A 549 103.99 14.97 25.34
N ASP A 550 105.01 14.45 26.03
CA ASP A 550 105.74 15.15 27.10
C ASP A 550 106.83 16.08 26.52
N GLY A 551 106.68 17.39 26.78
CA GLY A 551 107.75 18.40 26.79
C GLY A 551 108.33 18.89 25.46
N ALA A 552 107.93 20.09 25.02
CA ALA A 552 108.77 21.03 24.25
C ALA A 552 108.19 22.46 24.29
N ASN A 553 109.01 23.45 24.68
CA ASN A 553 108.81 24.92 24.73
C ASN A 553 107.58 25.50 25.50
N ILE A 554 107.85 26.45 26.40
CA ILE A 554 106.84 27.23 27.16
C ILE A 554 105.81 27.89 26.23
N GLU A 555 106.23 28.37 25.06
CA GLU A 555 105.31 28.94 24.04
C GLU A 555 104.37 27.90 23.41
N GLN A 556 104.80 26.63 23.25
CA GLN A 556 103.96 25.57 22.67
C GLN A 556 103.01 24.96 23.71
N GLN A 557 103.39 24.90 24.99
CA GLN A 557 102.47 24.55 26.09
C GLN A 557 101.36 25.60 26.24
N ALA A 558 101.70 26.90 26.22
CA ALA A 558 100.71 27.97 26.26
C ALA A 558 99.75 27.94 25.05
N LEU A 559 100.24 27.57 23.87
CA LEU A 559 99.42 27.35 22.68
C LEU A 559 98.49 26.13 22.82
N SER A 560 98.99 25.02 23.41
CA SER A 560 98.19 23.81 23.65
C SER A 560 97.09 24.03 24.69
N GLU A 561 97.38 24.72 25.80
CA GLU A 561 96.39 25.07 26.84
C GLU A 561 95.33 26.03 26.29
N LYS A 562 95.74 27.00 25.46
CA LYS A 562 94.81 27.92 24.78
C LYS A 562 93.92 27.19 23.76
N MET A 563 94.44 26.16 23.09
CA MET A 563 93.65 25.31 22.20
C MET A 563 92.71 24.38 22.98
N GLU A 564 93.15 23.82 24.11
CA GLU A 564 92.32 22.94 24.95
C GLU A 564 91.15 23.72 25.58
N SER A 565 91.38 24.95 26.02
CA SER A 565 90.33 25.87 26.49
C SER A 565 89.38 26.33 25.38
N LEU A 566 89.87 26.58 24.16
CA LEU A 566 88.99 26.89 23.03
C LEU A 566 88.21 25.66 22.54
N SER A 567 88.78 24.46 22.63
CA SER A 567 88.13 23.20 22.24
C SER A 567 87.02 22.83 23.22
N THR A 568 87.25 22.99 24.52
CA THR A 568 86.21 22.83 25.55
C THR A 568 85.09 23.86 25.37
N LEU A 569 85.42 25.13 25.10
CA LEU A 569 84.43 26.15 24.77
C LEU A 569 83.63 25.84 23.50
N LEU A 570 84.27 25.28 22.46
CA LEU A 570 83.61 24.84 21.23
C LEU A 570 82.66 23.65 21.46
N GLU A 571 83.04 22.70 22.33
CA GLU A 571 82.17 21.61 22.75
C GLU A 571 80.98 22.11 23.58
N GLU A 572 81.19 23.03 24.52
CA GLU A 572 80.12 23.67 25.31
C GLU A 572 79.10 24.39 24.41
N ILE A 573 79.57 25.24 23.49
CA ILE A 573 78.71 25.93 22.51
C ILE A 573 78.01 24.94 21.57
N GLY A 574 78.70 23.85 21.22
CA GLY A 574 78.14 22.77 20.39
C GLY A 574 77.03 21.99 21.09
N GLU A 575 77.19 21.68 22.39
CA GLU A 575 76.16 21.04 23.20
C GLU A 575 74.98 21.98 23.48
N GLU A 576 75.26 23.24 23.80
CA GLU A 576 74.23 24.26 24.02
C GLU A 576 73.42 24.51 22.73
N GLY A 577 74.09 24.60 21.57
CA GLY A 577 73.45 24.68 20.26
C GLY A 577 72.67 23.42 19.85
N LYS A 578 72.93 22.24 20.44
CA LYS A 578 72.11 21.03 20.26
C LYS A 578 70.89 21.05 21.19
N LEU A 579 71.07 21.40 22.47
CA LEU A 579 70.00 21.53 23.44
C LEU A 579 68.96 22.57 22.98
N GLN A 580 69.41 23.70 22.47
CA GLN A 580 68.56 24.73 21.90
C GLN A 580 67.77 24.26 20.66
N ARG A 581 68.34 23.42 19.78
CA ARG A 581 67.60 22.84 18.65
C ARG A 581 66.51 21.87 19.10
N ILE A 582 66.79 21.08 20.13
CA ILE A 582 65.81 20.15 20.71
C ILE A 582 64.68 20.97 21.36
N ASP A 583 65.01 22.00 22.13
CA ASP A 583 64.01 22.88 22.75
C ASP A 583 63.19 23.62 21.68
N LEU A 584 63.83 24.16 20.63
CA LEU A 584 63.12 24.77 19.49
C LEU A 584 62.15 23.78 18.82
N GLY A 585 62.59 22.54 18.58
CA GLY A 585 61.73 21.48 18.03
C GLY A 585 60.53 21.18 18.92
N ASN A 586 60.74 21.10 20.24
CA ASN A 586 59.67 20.90 21.23
C ASN A 586 58.70 22.08 21.27
N LYS A 587 59.19 23.32 21.23
CA LYS A 587 58.36 24.54 21.19
C LYS A 587 57.56 24.63 19.89
N LYS A 588 58.15 24.32 18.74
CA LYS A 588 57.45 24.27 17.44
C LYS A 588 56.36 23.19 17.42
N ASN A 589 56.62 22.00 17.95
CA ASN A 589 55.61 20.95 18.09
C ASN A 589 54.47 21.39 19.03
N ARG A 590 54.81 22.01 20.17
CA ARG A 590 53.82 22.55 21.11
C ARG A 590 52.98 23.67 20.48
N LEU A 591 53.59 24.56 19.70
CA LEU A 591 52.89 25.60 18.94
C LEU A 591 51.92 24.98 17.92
N GLN A 592 52.36 23.98 17.16
CA GLN A 592 51.52 23.29 16.19
C GLN A 592 50.32 22.58 16.85
N LYS A 593 50.52 21.95 18.01
CA LYS A 593 49.42 21.38 18.81
C LYS A 593 48.42 22.45 19.26
N LEU A 594 48.88 23.62 19.70
CA LEU A 594 48.01 24.74 20.06
C LEU A 594 47.22 25.29 18.86
N VAL A 595 47.85 25.38 17.69
CA VAL A 595 47.20 25.80 16.44
C VAL A 595 46.10 24.82 16.04
N ILE A 596 46.38 23.51 16.07
CA ILE A 596 45.38 22.47 15.75
C ILE A 596 44.23 22.52 16.76
N LEU A 597 44.52 22.66 18.06
CA LEU A 597 43.50 22.77 19.10
C LEU A 597 42.60 24.00 18.86
N GLN A 598 43.19 25.15 18.54
CA GLN A 598 42.45 26.36 18.22
C GLN A 598 41.58 26.18 16.99
N GLN A 599 42.12 25.61 15.90
CA GLN A 599 41.39 25.33 14.67
C GLN A 599 40.18 24.43 14.93
N ASN A 600 40.36 23.38 15.75
CA ASN A 600 39.27 22.49 16.15
C ASN A 600 38.19 23.23 16.96
N LEU A 601 38.57 24.08 17.91
CA LEU A 601 37.61 24.89 18.68
C LEU A 601 36.86 25.89 17.82
N THR A 602 37.53 26.56 16.87
CA THR A 602 36.87 27.44 15.91
C THR A 602 35.94 26.67 14.96
N SER A 603 36.30 25.45 14.57
CA SER A 603 35.47 24.57 13.75
C SER A 603 34.22 24.10 14.49
N ILE A 604 34.35 23.81 15.79
CA ILE A 604 33.19 23.51 16.66
C ILE A 604 32.26 24.72 16.71
N ASN A 605 32.81 25.93 16.87
CA ASN A 605 31.99 27.15 16.89
C ASN A 605 31.25 27.37 15.57
N SER A 606 31.94 27.25 14.43
CA SER A 606 31.32 27.42 13.12
C SER A 606 30.26 26.35 12.86
N SER A 607 30.50 25.11 13.27
CA SER A 607 29.52 24.01 13.15
C SER A 607 28.30 24.23 14.04
N PHE A 608 28.50 24.77 15.24
CA PHE A 608 27.43 25.15 16.14
C PHE A 608 26.58 26.28 15.55
N GLU A 609 27.20 27.36 15.08
CA GLU A 609 26.51 28.48 14.44
C GLU A 609 25.73 28.04 13.18
N GLN A 610 26.30 27.15 12.38
CA GLN A 610 25.60 26.59 11.22
C GLN A 610 24.36 25.80 11.64
N LYS A 611 24.48 24.90 12.62
CA LYS A 611 23.33 24.14 13.15
C LYS A 611 22.28 25.05 13.78
N LYS A 612 22.71 26.11 14.46
CA LYS A 612 21.80 27.10 15.02
C LYS A 612 20.98 27.80 13.93
N ARG A 613 21.62 28.22 12.84
CA ARG A 613 20.93 28.77 11.66
C ARG A 613 19.98 27.78 10.98
N GLU A 614 20.29 26.48 11.01
CA GLU A 614 19.36 25.45 10.54
C GLU A 614 18.14 25.30 11.45
N LEU A 615 18.29 25.57 12.75
CA LEU A 615 17.20 25.52 13.75
C LEU A 615 16.36 26.81 13.79
N ASP A 616 16.93 27.96 13.42
CA ASP A 616 16.25 29.27 13.47
C ASP A 616 14.85 29.28 12.83
N PRO A 617 14.63 28.74 11.60
CA PRO A 617 13.31 28.73 10.98
C PRO A 617 12.30 27.91 11.76
N VAL A 618 12.74 26.77 12.33
CA VAL A 618 11.89 25.87 13.11
C VAL A 618 11.56 26.46 14.48
N CYS A 619 12.55 27.09 15.13
CA CYS A 619 12.34 27.82 16.37
C CYS A 619 11.33 28.96 16.19
N LEU A 620 11.47 29.75 15.10
CA LEU A 620 10.53 30.82 14.76
C LEU A 620 9.11 30.29 14.51
N ASP A 621 8.96 29.18 13.80
CA ASP A 621 7.66 28.54 13.55
C ASP A 621 7.00 28.04 14.84
N LEU A 622 7.80 27.58 15.81
CA LEU A 622 7.36 27.16 17.14
C LEU A 622 7.20 28.32 18.15
N GLY A 623 7.47 29.57 17.75
CA GLY A 623 7.41 30.74 18.62
C GLY A 623 8.52 30.81 19.68
N LEU A 624 9.64 30.12 19.46
CA LEU A 624 10.82 30.08 20.33
C LEU A 624 11.98 30.87 19.72
N ASN A 625 12.84 31.42 20.56
CA ASN A 625 14.10 32.04 20.13
C ASN A 625 15.25 31.04 20.28
N SER A 626 16.03 30.83 19.22
CA SER A 626 17.19 29.92 19.24
C SER A 626 18.28 30.41 20.18
N ASP A 627 18.40 31.72 20.40
CA ASP A 627 19.33 32.32 21.36
C ASP A 627 19.03 31.94 22.82
N ASP A 628 17.75 31.77 23.15
CA ASP A 628 17.30 31.42 24.51
C ASP A 628 17.43 29.91 24.78
N LEU A 629 17.41 29.08 23.74
CA LEU A 629 17.47 27.63 23.86
C LEU A 629 18.90 27.09 24.00
N ILE A 630 19.84 27.64 23.21
CA ILE A 630 21.20 27.07 23.13
C ILE A 630 22.24 28.18 22.98
N LYS A 631 23.17 28.21 23.94
CA LYS A 631 24.32 29.13 23.96
C LYS A 631 25.60 28.35 24.20
N ILE A 632 26.62 28.58 23.35
CA ILE A 632 27.97 28.08 23.55
C ILE A 632 28.87 29.25 23.96
N GLU A 633 29.66 29.06 25.02
CA GLU A 633 30.66 30.03 25.46
C GLU A 633 32.04 29.39 25.35
N LEU A 634 32.86 29.88 24.42
CA LEU A 634 34.20 29.37 24.16
C LEU A 634 35.24 30.37 24.65
N ASN A 635 36.05 29.97 25.63
CA ASN A 635 37.16 30.79 26.12
C ASN A 635 38.46 30.42 25.39
N ILE A 636 38.80 31.17 24.34
CA ILE A 636 40.01 30.94 23.53
C ILE A 636 41.19 31.83 23.99
N SER A 637 40.96 32.77 24.92
CA SER A 637 41.96 33.79 25.27
C SER A 637 43.24 33.18 25.87
N GLN A 638 43.10 32.14 26.69
CA GLN A 638 44.25 31.43 27.27
C GLN A 638 45.12 30.75 26.20
N ILE A 639 44.49 30.17 25.17
CA ILE A 639 45.20 29.48 24.08
C ILE A 639 45.95 30.51 23.22
N GLU A 640 45.31 31.63 22.89
CA GLU A 640 45.94 32.73 22.16
C GLU A 640 47.13 33.32 22.91
N GLN A 641 46.98 33.55 24.21
CA GLN A 641 48.09 34.05 25.05
C GLN A 641 49.28 33.07 25.04
N MET A 642 49.02 31.77 25.26
CA MET A 642 50.07 30.74 25.19
C MET A 642 50.72 30.65 23.80
N ARG A 643 49.95 30.85 22.73
CA ARG A 643 50.45 30.83 21.35
C ARG A 643 51.40 32.00 21.11
N ILE A 644 51.02 33.20 21.53
CA ILE A 644 51.85 34.41 21.42
C ILE A 644 53.14 34.25 22.22
N GLU A 645 53.06 33.79 23.46
CA GLU A 645 54.24 33.58 24.32
C GLU A 645 55.23 32.56 23.73
N ILE A 646 54.73 31.46 23.17
CA ILE A 646 55.60 30.45 22.54
C ILE A 646 56.17 30.94 21.22
N SER A 647 55.37 31.67 20.42
CA SER A 647 55.85 32.27 19.17
C SER A 647 56.97 33.28 19.43
N GLN A 648 56.80 34.18 20.40
CA GLN A 648 57.83 35.15 20.78
C GLN A 648 59.12 34.46 21.21
N LYS A 649 59.04 33.39 22.00
CA LYS A 649 60.22 32.60 22.40
C LYS A 649 60.89 31.90 21.21
N ILE A 650 60.13 31.47 20.21
CA ILE A 650 60.68 30.90 18.97
C ILE A 650 61.40 31.99 18.17
N ASP A 651 60.77 33.16 18.03
CA ASP A 651 61.34 34.31 17.32
C ASP A 651 62.65 34.78 17.99
N GLU A 652 62.69 34.81 19.33
CA GLU A 652 63.90 35.11 20.11
C GLU A 652 65.04 34.10 19.86
N MET A 653 64.73 32.80 19.75
CA MET A 653 65.72 31.74 19.48
C MET A 653 66.20 31.73 18.02
N GLU A 654 65.41 32.25 17.09
CA GLU A 654 65.72 32.31 15.65
C GLU A 654 66.25 33.68 15.19
N LYS A 655 66.28 34.68 16.08
CA LYS A 655 66.73 36.04 15.77
C LYS A 655 68.22 36.09 15.48
N ASP A 656 68.58 36.55 14.30
CA ASP A 656 69.96 36.85 13.95
C ASP A 656 70.34 38.24 14.49
N ASN A 657 71.34 38.33 15.37
CA ASN A 657 71.76 39.60 15.98
C ASN A 657 72.99 40.23 15.30
N GLU A 658 73.49 39.66 14.20
CA GLU A 658 74.63 40.17 13.41
C GLU A 658 75.87 40.55 14.28
N LEU A 659 76.26 39.67 15.21
CA LEU A 659 77.30 39.97 16.20
C LEU A 659 78.71 40.03 15.58
N LYS A 660 79.47 41.09 15.89
CA LYS A 660 80.92 41.16 15.63
C LYS A 660 81.70 40.47 16.75
N LEU A 661 82.09 39.21 16.54
CA LEU A 661 82.74 38.36 17.54
C LEU A 661 84.26 38.61 17.65
N ASN A 662 84.79 38.63 18.88
CA ASN A 662 86.23 38.62 19.19
C ASN A 662 86.56 37.66 20.36
N LEU A 663 87.84 37.42 20.67
CA LEU A 663 88.26 36.50 21.76
C LEU A 663 87.93 36.99 23.19
N GLN A 664 87.45 38.22 23.36
CA GLN A 664 86.97 38.77 24.65
C GLN A 664 85.44 38.71 24.79
N SER A 665 84.74 38.21 23.77
CA SER A 665 83.27 38.04 23.79
C SER A 665 82.87 37.06 24.89
N LYS A 666 81.81 37.38 25.65
CA LYS A 666 81.17 36.40 26.53
C LYS A 666 80.34 35.43 25.69
N PHE A 667 80.95 34.35 25.24
CA PHE A 667 80.25 33.32 24.45
C PHE A 667 79.17 32.57 25.26
N THR A 668 79.28 32.56 26.60
CA THR A 668 78.34 31.93 27.53
C THR A 668 76.99 32.65 27.70
N SER A 669 76.78 33.81 27.05
CA SER A 669 75.49 34.54 27.07
C SER A 669 74.71 34.44 25.76
N LEU A 670 75.15 33.62 24.81
CA LEU A 670 74.50 33.47 23.50
C LEU A 670 73.35 32.48 23.59
N THR A 671 72.13 32.96 23.36
CA THR A 671 70.91 32.15 23.45
C THR A 671 70.17 31.99 22.12
N SER A 672 70.71 32.53 21.02
CA SER A 672 70.14 32.43 19.67
C SER A 672 70.90 31.41 18.82
N LEU A 673 70.19 30.63 18.01
CA LEU A 673 70.77 29.59 17.15
C LEU A 673 71.68 30.14 16.04
N PRO A 674 71.31 31.21 15.31
CA PRO A 674 72.24 31.95 14.44
C PRO A 674 73.53 32.37 15.13
N ASP A 675 73.43 32.99 16.30
CA ASP A 675 74.58 33.52 17.05
C ASP A 675 75.50 32.40 17.55
N LEU A 676 74.92 31.30 18.05
CA LEU A 676 75.67 30.09 18.45
C LEU A 676 76.37 29.44 17.24
N ARG A 677 75.78 29.47 16.04
CA ARG A 677 76.43 28.99 14.81
C ARG A 677 77.58 29.88 14.37
N GLU A 678 77.44 31.19 14.48
CA GLU A 678 78.53 32.13 14.18
C GLU A 678 79.68 32.01 15.18
N ALA A 679 79.37 31.90 16.48
CA ALA A 679 80.34 31.64 17.53
C ALA A 679 81.09 30.32 17.30
N TYR A 680 80.36 29.25 16.95
CA TYR A 680 80.96 27.96 16.60
C TYR A 680 81.91 28.08 15.39
N LYS A 681 81.51 28.78 14.32
CA LYS A 681 82.37 29.02 13.14
C LYS A 681 83.61 29.86 13.48
N PHE A 682 83.44 30.89 14.30
CA PHE A 682 84.52 31.79 14.71
C PHE A 682 85.58 31.03 15.54
N ILE A 683 85.15 30.30 16.57
CA ILE A 683 86.05 29.52 17.43
C ILE A 683 86.69 28.37 16.64
N GLN A 684 85.95 27.71 15.74
CA GLN A 684 86.52 26.69 14.85
C GLN A 684 87.65 27.26 13.98
N LYS A 685 87.46 28.46 13.41
CA LYS A 685 88.48 29.13 12.59
C LYS A 685 89.72 29.50 13.41
N GLU A 686 89.55 30.03 14.62
CA GLU A 686 90.66 30.31 15.55
C GLU A 686 91.41 29.04 15.96
N ILE A 687 90.70 27.93 16.22
CA ILE A 687 91.30 26.62 16.49
C ILE A 687 92.09 26.14 15.26
N ASP A 688 91.57 26.30 14.05
CA ASP A 688 92.25 25.89 12.82
C ASP A 688 93.50 26.74 12.54
N GLU A 689 93.46 28.04 12.82
CA GLU A 689 94.62 28.95 12.75
C GLU A 689 95.70 28.60 13.79
N LEU A 690 95.32 28.18 15.00
CA LEU A 690 96.23 27.70 16.04
C LEU A 690 96.78 26.29 15.72
N LYS A 691 95.97 25.39 15.14
CA LYS A 691 96.41 24.07 14.61
C LYS A 691 97.53 24.21 13.57
N ASN A 692 97.47 25.25 12.74
CA ASN A 692 98.49 25.52 11.73
C ASN A 692 99.84 25.97 12.32
N LYS A 693 99.89 26.41 13.59
CA LYS A 693 101.12 26.84 14.30
C LYS A 693 101.79 25.75 15.16
N LEU A 694 101.17 24.57 15.30
CA LEU A 694 101.67 23.43 16.09
C LEU A 694 102.67 22.54 15.33
N GLY A 695 103.57 21.87 16.08
CA GLY A 695 104.49 20.84 15.59
C GLY A 695 103.81 19.50 15.25
N THR A 696 104.52 18.64 14.52
CA THR A 696 104.02 17.36 13.96
C THR A 696 103.46 16.35 15.00
N PRO A 697 104.02 16.21 16.22
CA PRO A 697 103.48 15.30 17.25
C PRO A 697 102.15 15.77 17.85
N GLN A 698 102.02 17.06 18.18
CA GLN A 698 100.80 17.61 18.79
C GLN A 698 99.61 17.61 17.82
N ARG A 699 99.84 17.78 16.51
CA ARG A 699 98.78 17.65 15.49
C ARG A 699 98.17 16.24 15.42
N LYS A 700 98.95 15.19 15.68
CA LYS A 700 98.45 13.81 15.67
C LYS A 700 97.53 13.52 16.86
N TYR A 701 97.93 13.96 18.06
CA TYR A 701 97.11 13.84 19.27
C TYR A 701 95.80 14.64 19.17
N GLN A 702 95.84 15.85 18.63
CA GLN A 702 94.61 16.64 18.41
C GLN A 702 93.70 16.00 17.35
N SER A 703 94.27 15.43 16.29
CA SER A 703 93.51 14.66 15.29
C SER A 703 92.87 13.39 15.88
N TYR A 704 93.47 12.82 16.93
CA TYR A 704 92.89 11.71 17.69
C TYR A 704 91.68 12.17 18.51
N LEU A 705 91.77 13.29 19.24
CA LEU A 705 90.66 13.86 20.02
C LEU A 705 89.47 14.24 19.12
N ASP A 706 89.73 14.87 17.97
CA ASP A 706 88.69 15.19 16.97
C ASP A 706 87.99 13.92 16.46
N ARG A 707 88.76 12.85 16.17
CA ARG A 707 88.22 11.55 15.74
C ARG A 707 87.41 10.87 16.85
N LEU A 708 87.81 11.01 18.11
CA LEU A 708 87.11 10.44 19.27
C LEU A 708 85.77 11.14 19.54
N SER A 709 85.74 12.47 19.42
CA SER A 709 84.52 13.28 19.56
C SER A 709 83.51 13.00 18.43
N GLN A 710 83.99 12.89 17.19
CA GLN A 710 83.16 12.48 16.04
C GLN A 710 82.58 11.06 16.21
N TRP A 711 83.36 10.12 16.73
CA TRP A 711 82.93 8.75 17.01
C TRP A 711 81.83 8.69 18.08
N ASN A 712 82.00 9.43 19.19
CA ASN A 712 81.01 9.53 20.26
C ASN A 712 79.69 10.15 19.79
N THR A 713 79.76 11.16 18.91
CA THR A 713 78.57 11.80 18.33
C THR A 713 77.77 10.82 17.47
N LYS A 714 78.43 10.09 16.55
CA LYS A 714 77.78 9.04 15.73
C LYS A 714 77.18 7.92 16.58
N LYS A 715 77.83 7.54 17.69
CA LYS A 715 77.31 6.53 18.62
C LYS A 715 75.98 6.98 19.25
N LYS A 716 75.90 8.23 19.72
CA LYS A 716 74.68 8.79 20.32
C LYS A 716 73.52 8.88 19.30
N GLU A 717 73.80 9.23 18.05
CA GLU A 717 72.80 9.29 16.96
C GLU A 717 72.19 7.93 16.59
N ILE A 718 72.98 6.85 16.62
CA ILE A 718 72.50 5.50 16.30
C ILE A 718 71.62 4.92 17.42
N ILE A 719 71.97 5.19 18.69
CA ILE A 719 71.25 4.67 19.86
C ILE A 719 69.94 5.44 20.10
N GLY A 720 69.97 6.77 19.96
CA GLY A 720 68.85 7.66 20.27
C GLY A 720 68.60 7.86 21.76
N ASN A 721 67.88 8.92 22.12
CA ASN A 721 67.46 9.18 23.50
C ASN A 721 66.17 8.41 23.84
N SER A 722 65.94 8.13 25.14
CA SER A 722 64.74 7.43 25.62
C SER A 722 63.44 8.20 25.37
N ASP A 723 63.50 9.54 25.23
CA ASP A 723 62.31 10.41 25.17
C ASP A 723 62.01 11.01 23.79
N SER A 724 62.87 10.81 22.79
CA SER A 724 62.69 11.43 21.46
C SER A 724 62.19 10.43 20.43
N GLN A 725 61.06 10.74 19.78
CA GLN A 725 60.48 10.08 18.59
C GLN A 725 61.36 10.24 17.32
N GLN A 726 62.66 9.97 17.42
CA GLN A 726 63.54 9.98 16.26
C GLN A 726 63.41 8.66 15.50
N ASP A 727 62.71 8.73 14.37
CA ASP A 727 62.46 7.60 13.47
C ASP A 727 63.77 6.94 13.01
N GLY A 728 63.82 5.61 13.06
CA GLY A 728 65.00 4.83 12.65
C GLY A 728 66.12 4.65 13.70
N THR A 729 65.94 5.08 14.95
CA THR A 729 66.87 4.80 16.06
C THR A 729 66.61 3.42 16.70
N ILE A 730 67.62 2.86 17.39
CA ILE A 730 67.50 1.54 18.04
C ILE A 730 66.37 1.51 19.07
N LYS A 731 66.29 2.50 19.97
CA LYS A 731 65.23 2.57 21.00
C LYS A 731 63.82 2.71 20.43
N PHE A 732 63.66 3.49 19.36
CA PHE A 732 62.37 3.63 18.68
C PHE A 732 61.90 2.31 18.07
N LEU A 733 62.78 1.61 17.35
CA LEU A 733 62.47 0.31 16.74
C LEU A 733 62.16 -0.75 17.81
N GLU A 734 62.86 -0.75 18.95
CA GLU A 734 62.57 -1.63 20.10
C GLU A 734 61.21 -1.33 20.73
N SER A 735 60.87 -0.05 20.94
CA SER A 735 59.54 0.34 21.46
C SER A 735 58.40 -0.07 20.53
N LYS A 736 58.61 0.00 19.21
CA LYS A 736 57.62 -0.38 18.21
C LYS A 736 57.43 -1.90 18.12
N ILE A 737 58.50 -2.69 18.32
CA ILE A 737 58.39 -4.15 18.44
C ILE A 737 57.61 -4.52 19.72
N SER A 738 57.90 -3.88 20.85
CA SER A 738 57.16 -4.09 22.10
C SER A 738 55.65 -3.78 21.94
N PHE A 739 55.32 -2.70 21.23
CA PHE A 739 53.93 -2.36 20.90
C PHE A 739 53.23 -3.46 20.07
N ILE A 740 53.91 -3.99 19.05
CA ILE A 740 53.39 -5.09 18.21
C ILE A 740 53.18 -6.38 19.02
N GLU A 741 54.07 -6.67 19.97
CA GLU A 741 54.03 -7.92 20.76
C GLU A 741 53.00 -7.88 21.89
N ASN A 742 52.85 -6.73 22.57
CA ASN A 742 52.12 -6.66 23.83
C ASN A 742 50.80 -5.88 23.75
N GLU A 743 50.65 -4.89 22.87
CA GLU A 743 49.50 -3.96 22.88
C GLU A 743 48.62 -4.04 21.61
N LEU A 744 49.19 -4.43 20.47
CA LEU A 744 48.52 -4.35 19.17
C LEU A 744 47.26 -5.23 19.08
N SER A 745 47.34 -6.48 19.56
CA SER A 745 46.22 -7.43 19.54
C SER A 745 45.02 -6.92 20.35
N GLN A 746 45.27 -6.33 21.52
CA GLN A 746 44.22 -5.80 22.38
C GLN A 746 43.55 -4.58 21.74
N LYS A 747 44.33 -3.64 21.18
CA LYS A 747 43.77 -2.48 20.47
C LYS A 747 42.93 -2.89 19.25
N LEU A 748 43.33 -3.94 18.53
CA LEU A 748 42.55 -4.46 17.40
C LEU A 748 41.20 -5.02 17.86
N ILE A 749 41.17 -5.76 18.97
CA ILE A 749 39.92 -6.27 19.56
C ILE A 749 39.01 -5.10 19.97
N GLU A 750 39.55 -4.10 20.67
CA GLU A 750 38.80 -2.90 21.07
C GLU A 750 38.24 -2.13 19.86
N ALA A 751 39.01 -2.00 18.78
CA ALA A 751 38.54 -1.37 17.54
C ALA A 751 37.43 -2.18 16.86
N LYS A 752 37.53 -3.53 16.84
CA LYS A 752 36.49 -4.41 16.29
C LYS A 752 35.20 -4.36 17.11
N GLU A 753 35.29 -4.29 18.45
CA GLU A 753 34.13 -4.09 19.33
C GLU A 753 33.45 -2.73 19.10
N LYS A 754 34.24 -1.65 18.96
CA LYS A 754 33.70 -0.34 18.57
C LYS A 754 32.99 -0.39 17.22
N ARG A 755 33.54 -1.12 16.23
CA ARG A 755 32.89 -1.30 14.93
C ARG A 755 31.56 -2.00 15.06
N LYS A 756 31.48 -3.08 15.84
CA LYS A 756 30.22 -3.78 16.13
C LYS A 756 29.20 -2.85 16.79
N SER A 757 29.62 -2.01 17.74
CA SER A 757 28.76 -1.00 18.38
C SER A 757 28.21 0.04 17.39
N ILE A 758 29.06 0.56 16.49
CA ILE A 758 28.61 1.52 15.45
C ILE A 758 27.64 0.85 14.47
N SER A 759 27.96 -0.36 14.00
CA SER A 759 27.03 -1.14 13.16
C SER A 759 25.69 -1.38 13.86
N PHE A 760 25.68 -1.69 15.15
CA PHE A 760 24.44 -1.82 15.93
C PHE A 760 23.63 -0.51 15.97
N LYS A 761 24.28 0.64 16.14
CA LYS A 761 23.61 1.95 16.07
C LYS A 761 23.01 2.20 14.68
N ILE A 762 23.73 1.85 13.61
CA ILE A 762 23.21 1.95 12.22
C ILE A 762 21.99 1.04 12.04
N PHE A 763 22.04 -0.20 12.53
CA PHE A 763 20.91 -1.12 12.49
C PHE A 763 19.69 -0.58 13.26
N ASN A 764 19.91 -0.04 14.47
CA ASN A 764 18.83 0.57 15.25
C ASN A 764 18.23 1.80 14.56
N SER A 765 19.05 2.62 13.91
CA SER A 765 18.56 3.74 13.09
C SER A 765 17.66 3.25 11.95
N LYS A 766 18.08 2.18 11.25
CA LYS A 766 17.25 1.51 10.23
C LYS A 766 15.97 0.90 10.83
N ASN A 767 16.02 0.35 12.05
CA ASN A 767 14.84 -0.17 12.75
C ASN A 767 13.82 0.90 13.13
N LYS A 768 14.26 2.12 13.49
CA LYS A 768 13.34 3.24 13.71
C LYS A 768 12.54 3.58 12.45
N ILE A 769 13.15 3.41 11.27
CA ILE A 769 12.44 3.56 9.99
C ILE A 769 11.42 2.43 9.84
N LEU A 770 11.79 1.19 10.18
CA LEU A 770 10.90 0.03 10.13
C LEU A 770 9.70 0.16 11.07
N SER A 771 9.88 0.69 12.29
CA SER A 771 8.79 0.92 13.23
C SER A 771 7.78 1.95 12.71
N PHE A 772 8.23 2.98 11.98
CA PHE A 772 7.33 3.92 11.32
C PHE A 772 6.42 3.24 10.29
N TYR A 773 6.96 2.32 9.47
CA TYR A 773 6.16 1.51 8.55
C TYR A 773 5.10 0.68 9.29
N SER A 774 5.47 0.10 10.45
CA SER A 774 4.56 -0.68 11.28
C SER A 774 3.44 0.15 11.93
N GLU A 775 3.68 1.41 12.27
CA GLU A 775 2.64 2.30 12.81
C GLU A 775 1.58 2.65 11.75
N LEU A 776 2.02 2.98 10.53
CA LEU A 776 1.11 3.31 9.43
C LEU A 776 0.23 2.12 9.04
N LYS A 777 0.77 0.91 9.15
CA LYS A 777 0.09 -0.36 8.88
C LYS A 777 -1.19 -0.53 9.68
N GLN A 778 -1.15 -0.17 10.97
CA GLN A 778 -2.27 -0.38 11.90
C GLN A 778 -3.56 0.31 11.43
N SER A 779 -3.44 1.44 10.70
CA SER A 779 -4.58 2.17 10.15
C SER A 779 -5.33 1.43 9.04
N VAL A 780 -4.68 0.46 8.38
CA VAL A 780 -5.20 -0.28 7.22
C VAL A 780 -5.64 -1.69 7.60
N GLU A 781 -5.01 -2.33 8.59
CA GLU A 781 -5.36 -3.68 9.07
C GLU A 781 -6.83 -3.81 9.46
N LEU A 782 -7.38 -2.85 10.22
CA LEU A 782 -8.79 -2.88 10.64
C LEU A 782 -9.78 -2.93 9.47
N LYS A 783 -9.40 -2.41 8.30
CA LYS A 783 -10.22 -2.47 7.08
C LYS A 783 -10.00 -3.77 6.32
N LEU A 784 -8.77 -4.27 6.28
CA LEU A 784 -8.45 -5.57 5.70
C LEU A 784 -9.13 -6.71 6.45
N ASP A 785 -9.29 -6.60 7.78
CA ASP A 785 -10.01 -7.57 8.60
C ASP A 785 -11.48 -7.74 8.17
N LYS A 786 -12.12 -6.72 7.58
CA LYS A 786 -13.49 -6.84 7.06
C LYS A 786 -13.58 -7.73 5.82
N VAL A 787 -12.48 -7.87 5.09
CA VAL A 787 -12.36 -8.63 3.84
C VAL A 787 -11.70 -9.99 4.10
N ARG A 788 -11.26 -10.23 5.33
CA ARG A 788 -10.58 -11.46 5.74
C ARG A 788 -11.56 -12.63 5.67
N THR A 789 -11.20 -13.61 4.84
CA THR A 789 -11.84 -14.93 4.81
C THR A 789 -10.84 -15.99 5.22
N ASP A 790 -11.31 -17.22 5.48
CA ASP A 790 -10.42 -18.34 5.82
C ASP A 790 -9.37 -18.61 4.72
N GLU A 791 -9.68 -18.25 3.47
CA GLU A 791 -8.83 -18.45 2.29
C GLU A 791 -8.04 -17.19 1.88
N PHE A 792 -8.45 -16.00 2.32
CA PHE A 792 -7.82 -14.73 1.92
C PHE A 792 -7.48 -13.87 3.14
N HIS A 793 -6.20 -13.95 3.53
CA HIS A 793 -5.66 -13.28 4.70
C HIS A 793 -4.55 -12.31 4.31
N VAL A 794 -4.83 -11.00 4.25
CA VAL A 794 -3.79 -10.02 3.90
C VAL A 794 -3.12 -9.50 5.16
N ASN A 795 -1.82 -9.73 5.26
CA ASN A 795 -0.96 -9.16 6.28
C ASN A 795 0.01 -8.17 5.66
N ILE A 796 0.16 -7.00 6.27
CA ILE A 796 1.18 -6.03 5.83
C ILE A 796 2.39 -6.10 6.78
N GLY A 797 3.30 -7.03 6.58
CA GLY A 797 4.56 -7.02 7.32
C GLY A 797 5.41 -5.77 7.05
N SER A 798 6.32 -5.47 7.96
CA SER A 798 7.46 -4.58 7.72
C SER A 798 8.72 -5.38 8.03
N ALA A 799 9.58 -5.57 7.03
CA ALA A 799 10.83 -6.31 7.19
C ALA A 799 11.97 -5.65 6.42
N PHE A 800 13.20 -6.04 6.75
CA PHE A 800 14.37 -5.72 5.93
C PHE A 800 14.47 -6.67 4.75
N ILE A 801 14.53 -6.10 3.55
CA ILE A 801 14.68 -6.87 2.31
C ILE A 801 16.04 -6.58 1.71
N VAL A 802 16.76 -7.65 1.36
CA VAL A 802 18.07 -7.58 0.67
C VAL A 802 17.85 -7.10 -0.77
N GLU A 803 18.64 -6.12 -1.20
CA GLU A 803 18.58 -5.60 -2.57
C GLU A 803 19.10 -6.65 -3.56
N GLN A 804 18.45 -6.81 -4.72
CA GLN A 804 18.91 -7.76 -5.74
C GLN A 804 20.34 -7.46 -6.23
N SER A 805 20.77 -6.20 -6.13
CA SER A 805 22.13 -5.78 -6.47
C SER A 805 23.19 -6.25 -5.48
N PHE A 806 22.82 -6.73 -4.29
CA PHE A 806 23.76 -7.15 -3.23
C PHE A 806 24.80 -8.14 -3.76
N TYR A 807 24.35 -9.24 -4.38
CA TYR A 807 25.24 -10.30 -4.86
C TYR A 807 26.22 -9.79 -5.92
N LYS A 808 25.74 -8.92 -6.82
CA LYS A 808 26.58 -8.29 -7.85
C LYS A 808 27.60 -7.32 -7.24
N GLN A 809 27.17 -6.43 -6.34
CA GLN A 809 28.05 -5.48 -5.67
C GLN A 809 29.10 -6.19 -4.82
N PHE A 810 28.71 -7.25 -4.11
CA PHE A 810 29.64 -8.08 -3.35
C PHE A 810 30.73 -8.69 -4.23
N THR A 811 30.34 -9.27 -5.37
CA THR A 811 31.31 -9.88 -6.31
C THR A 811 32.19 -8.88 -7.03
N ASP A 812 31.75 -7.62 -7.19
CA ASP A 812 32.57 -6.54 -7.76
C ASP A 812 33.78 -6.18 -6.87
N PHE A 813 33.69 -6.42 -5.55
CA PHE A 813 34.82 -6.21 -4.63
C PHE A 813 35.87 -7.34 -4.66
N ILE A 814 35.53 -8.51 -5.22
CA ILE A 814 36.39 -9.71 -5.20
C ILE A 814 37.32 -9.73 -6.42
N SER A 815 38.60 -9.97 -6.17
CA SER A 815 39.63 -10.11 -7.20
C SER A 815 39.43 -11.39 -8.01
N LYS A 816 39.17 -11.23 -9.30
CA LYS A 816 38.82 -12.32 -10.23
C LYS A 816 40.01 -13.22 -10.64
N GLN A 817 41.23 -12.83 -10.29
CA GLN A 817 42.47 -13.50 -10.74
C GLN A 817 43.22 -14.24 -9.62
N LYS A 818 42.78 -14.13 -8.35
CA LYS A 818 43.43 -14.76 -7.21
C LYS A 818 42.66 -15.98 -6.70
N ARG A 819 43.36 -16.96 -6.13
CA ARG A 819 42.74 -18.17 -5.52
C ARG A 819 42.11 -17.81 -4.17
N GLY A 820 40.87 -18.25 -3.96
CA GLY A 820 40.09 -18.02 -2.75
C GLY A 820 38.71 -18.68 -2.78
N SER A 821 38.03 -18.73 -1.64
CA SER A 821 36.73 -19.41 -1.48
C SER A 821 35.63 -18.80 -2.35
N PHE A 822 35.81 -17.55 -2.76
CA PHE A 822 34.93 -16.81 -3.66
C PHE A 822 35.55 -16.62 -5.06
N SER A 823 36.40 -17.56 -5.52
CA SER A 823 36.98 -17.50 -6.86
C SER A 823 35.94 -17.84 -7.95
N GLY A 824 35.85 -16.98 -8.98
CA GLY A 824 34.86 -17.09 -10.07
C GLY A 824 33.49 -16.47 -9.75
N ILE A 825 32.88 -15.80 -10.74
CA ILE A 825 31.64 -15.01 -10.56
C ILE A 825 30.45 -15.90 -10.15
N ASP A 826 30.26 -17.03 -10.82
CA ASP A 826 29.13 -17.93 -10.55
C ASP A 826 29.29 -18.68 -9.21
N GLY A 827 30.53 -19.05 -8.85
CA GLY A 827 30.85 -19.69 -7.58
C GLY A 827 30.64 -18.76 -6.38
N ALA A 828 31.11 -17.50 -6.48
CA ALA A 828 30.95 -16.50 -5.43
C ALA A 828 29.47 -16.14 -5.18
N ASN A 829 28.70 -15.89 -6.25
CA ASN A 829 27.27 -15.58 -6.12
C ASN A 829 26.49 -16.75 -5.52
N LYS A 830 26.82 -17.99 -5.88
CA LYS A 830 26.16 -19.18 -5.32
C LYS A 830 26.45 -19.34 -3.83
N LEU A 831 27.72 -19.20 -3.42
CA LEU A 831 28.12 -19.35 -2.02
C LEU A 831 27.51 -18.26 -1.12
N VAL A 832 27.49 -17.00 -1.57
CA VAL A 832 26.84 -15.91 -0.84
C VAL A 832 25.33 -16.14 -0.73
N LYS A 833 24.69 -16.64 -1.80
CA LYS A 833 23.28 -17.02 -1.77
C LYS A 833 23.01 -18.11 -0.74
N GLU A 834 23.79 -19.19 -0.74
CA GLU A 834 23.68 -20.29 0.22
C GLU A 834 23.82 -19.79 1.68
N LEU A 835 24.79 -18.90 1.94
CA LEU A 835 24.97 -18.29 3.26
C LEU A 835 23.82 -17.36 3.65
N SER A 836 23.11 -16.77 2.70
CA SER A 836 22.02 -15.82 2.96
C SER A 836 20.64 -16.46 3.20
N VAL A 837 20.42 -17.73 2.87
CA VAL A 837 19.09 -18.37 2.91
C VAL A 837 18.50 -18.41 4.32
N ASN A 838 19.32 -18.67 5.34
CA ASN A 838 18.85 -18.87 6.71
C ASN A 838 19.05 -17.64 7.62
N VAL A 839 19.33 -16.47 7.04
CA VAL A 839 19.60 -15.24 7.79
C VAL A 839 18.29 -14.49 8.03
N ASN A 840 17.95 -14.28 9.30
CA ASN A 840 16.87 -13.37 9.65
C ASN A 840 17.37 -11.92 9.62
N TRP A 841 17.07 -11.20 8.54
CA TRP A 841 17.48 -9.81 8.33
C TRP A 841 16.84 -8.81 9.31
N ASN A 842 15.88 -9.24 10.13
CA ASN A 842 15.31 -8.43 11.21
C ASN A 842 16.06 -8.59 12.54
N ASN A 843 17.08 -9.45 12.61
CA ASN A 843 17.89 -9.68 13.81
C ASN A 843 19.36 -9.28 13.57
N PHE A 844 19.88 -8.39 14.41
CA PHE A 844 21.27 -7.93 14.33
C PHE A 844 22.29 -9.06 14.49
N ASP A 845 22.05 -9.99 15.42
CA ASP A 845 23.02 -11.05 15.73
C ASP A 845 23.13 -12.04 14.56
N ASP A 846 22.02 -12.36 13.90
CA ASP A 846 22.00 -13.22 12.71
C ASP A 846 22.73 -12.56 11.53
N ILE A 847 22.55 -11.25 11.32
CA ILE A 847 23.28 -10.48 10.30
C ILE A 847 24.78 -10.47 10.60
N TYR A 848 25.16 -10.25 11.86
CA TYR A 848 26.56 -10.19 12.23
C TYR A 848 27.22 -11.58 12.12
N HIS A 849 26.50 -12.66 12.47
CA HIS A 849 26.95 -14.03 12.27
C HIS A 849 27.12 -14.35 10.77
N PHE A 850 26.24 -13.85 9.90
CA PHE A 850 26.42 -13.96 8.45
C PHE A 850 27.71 -13.27 7.97
N ILE A 851 28.02 -12.09 8.50
CA ILE A 851 29.27 -11.38 8.21
C ILE A 851 30.48 -12.17 8.68
N ASP A 852 30.43 -12.71 9.91
CA ASP A 852 31.50 -13.53 10.46
C ASP A 852 31.75 -14.78 9.61
N ASN A 853 30.69 -15.44 9.11
CA ASN A 853 30.81 -16.57 8.17
C ASN A 853 31.48 -16.16 6.85
N ILE A 854 31.17 -14.98 6.30
CA ILE A 854 31.85 -14.46 5.11
C ILE A 854 33.34 -14.28 5.39
N PHE A 855 33.70 -13.66 6.52
CA PHE A 855 35.09 -13.42 6.88
C PHE A 855 35.85 -14.70 7.21
N GLU A 856 35.19 -15.71 7.79
CA GLU A 856 35.78 -17.04 8.00
C GLU A 856 36.17 -17.69 6.66
N LYS A 857 35.27 -17.64 5.67
CA LYS A 857 35.55 -18.15 4.30
C LYS A 857 36.58 -17.33 3.53
N LEU A 858 36.73 -16.03 3.84
CA LEU A 858 37.78 -15.19 3.27
C LEU A 858 39.15 -15.46 3.91
N ASN A 859 39.19 -15.70 5.22
CA ASN A 859 40.41 -15.99 5.98
C ASN A 859 40.93 -17.41 5.75
N ASN A 860 40.06 -18.38 5.43
CA ASN A 860 40.42 -19.78 5.25
C ASN A 860 40.06 -20.26 3.84
N TYR A 861 41.05 -20.78 3.12
CA TYR A 861 40.86 -21.47 1.84
C TYR A 861 41.59 -22.81 1.86
N GLU A 862 40.87 -23.92 1.67
CA GLU A 862 41.41 -25.29 1.76
C GLU A 862 42.21 -25.53 3.06
N ASP A 863 41.65 -25.12 4.20
CA ASP A 863 42.27 -25.22 5.54
C ASP A 863 43.63 -24.50 5.70
N LYS A 864 43.92 -23.54 4.80
CA LYS A 864 45.10 -22.67 4.90
C LYS A 864 44.71 -21.21 5.13
N PRO A 865 45.46 -20.50 5.99
CA PRO A 865 45.24 -19.07 6.20
C PRO A 865 45.52 -18.31 4.89
N ASN A 866 44.58 -17.47 4.49
CA ASN A 866 44.63 -16.64 3.29
C ASN A 866 44.49 -15.16 3.69
N LEU A 867 45.21 -14.25 3.03
CA LEU A 867 45.09 -12.82 3.33
C LEU A 867 43.88 -12.20 2.63
N ILE A 868 42.99 -11.56 3.40
CA ILE A 868 41.82 -10.85 2.86
C ILE A 868 42.25 -9.72 1.91
N SER A 869 43.31 -8.99 2.27
CA SER A 869 43.85 -7.87 1.47
C SER A 869 44.34 -8.27 0.08
N GLU A 870 44.58 -9.56 -0.15
CA GLU A 870 44.99 -10.07 -1.45
C GLU A 870 43.81 -10.44 -2.34
N GLN A 871 42.65 -10.76 -1.75
CA GLN A 871 41.44 -11.19 -2.44
C GLN A 871 40.49 -10.04 -2.74
N ILE A 872 40.60 -8.90 -2.04
CA ILE A 872 39.68 -7.76 -2.18
C ILE A 872 40.39 -6.57 -2.86
N ILE A 873 39.78 -6.00 -3.90
CA ILE A 873 40.37 -4.92 -4.70
C ILE A 873 40.43 -3.60 -3.90
N GLN A 874 39.39 -3.30 -3.13
CA GLN A 874 39.24 -2.08 -2.32
C GLN A 874 38.77 -2.45 -0.91
N LEU A 875 39.71 -2.83 -0.03
CA LEU A 875 39.39 -3.36 1.30
C LEU A 875 38.58 -2.38 2.16
N LYS A 876 38.88 -1.08 2.07
CA LYS A 876 38.15 -0.03 2.79
C LYS A 876 36.69 0.04 2.36
N ASP A 877 36.44 0.08 1.06
CA ASP A 877 35.09 0.20 0.52
C ASP A 877 34.27 -1.08 0.77
N PHE A 878 34.92 -2.24 0.75
CA PHE A 878 34.30 -3.50 1.14
C PHE A 878 33.89 -3.54 2.62
N TYR A 879 34.77 -3.12 3.54
CA TYR A 879 34.42 -3.04 4.97
C TYR A 879 33.31 -2.03 5.21
N ASN A 880 33.35 -0.89 4.52
CA ASN A 880 32.27 0.10 4.58
C ASN A 880 30.95 -0.49 4.08
N PHE A 881 30.93 -1.19 2.95
CA PHE A 881 29.74 -1.80 2.38
C PHE A 881 29.11 -2.86 3.31
N ILE A 882 29.92 -3.78 3.83
CA ILE A 882 29.44 -4.89 4.67
C ILE A 882 28.96 -4.40 6.05
N TYR A 883 29.70 -3.51 6.71
CA TYR A 883 29.36 -3.07 8.07
C TYR A 883 28.40 -1.88 8.15
N SER A 884 28.12 -1.20 7.02
CA SER A 884 27.10 -0.13 6.93
C SER A 884 25.69 -0.64 6.65
N PHE A 885 25.55 -1.92 6.29
CA PHE A 885 24.26 -2.56 6.00
C PHE A 885 23.50 -1.92 4.82
N ASP A 886 24.21 -1.36 3.85
CA ASP A 886 23.60 -0.68 2.69
C ASP A 886 22.97 -1.61 1.66
N TYR A 887 23.20 -2.91 1.80
CA TYR A 887 22.63 -3.94 0.93
C TYR A 887 21.25 -4.44 1.35
N PHE A 888 20.68 -3.93 2.45
CA PHE A 888 19.27 -4.13 2.79
C PHE A 888 18.61 -2.82 3.24
N SER A 889 17.30 -2.74 2.98
CA SER A 889 16.49 -1.55 3.26
C SER A 889 15.16 -1.93 3.91
N PRO A 890 14.63 -1.09 4.83
CA PRO A 890 13.31 -1.29 5.42
C PRO A 890 12.26 -1.07 4.34
N LYS A 891 11.39 -2.08 4.13
CA LYS A 891 10.38 -2.08 3.08
C LYS A 891 9.08 -2.69 3.62
N TYR A 892 7.94 -2.31 3.05
CA TYR A 892 6.68 -3.03 3.29
C TYR A 892 6.75 -4.43 2.71
N GLU A 893 6.62 -5.43 3.56
CA GLU A 893 6.50 -6.82 3.14
C GLU A 893 5.03 -7.19 3.17
N LEU A 894 4.36 -7.08 2.03
CA LEU A 894 3.00 -7.58 1.90
C LEU A 894 3.03 -9.10 1.86
N CYS A 895 2.30 -9.71 2.78
CA CYS A 895 2.10 -11.14 2.84
C CYS A 895 0.63 -11.45 2.56
N LEU A 896 0.38 -12.45 1.71
CA LEU A 896 -0.92 -13.07 1.58
C LEU A 896 -0.85 -14.43 2.28
N GLY A 897 -1.54 -14.54 3.42
CA GLY A 897 -1.31 -15.60 4.40
C GLY A 897 0.11 -15.51 4.96
N ASP A 898 0.86 -16.60 4.76
CA ASP A 898 2.27 -16.71 5.14
C ASP A 898 3.24 -16.47 3.98
N LYS A 899 2.73 -16.18 2.77
CA LYS A 899 3.56 -15.99 1.56
C LYS A 899 3.92 -14.54 1.34
N ASN A 900 5.18 -14.26 1.02
CA ASN A 900 5.65 -12.91 0.69
C ASN A 900 5.31 -12.53 -0.76
N LEU A 901 5.30 -11.23 -1.07
CA LEU A 901 4.97 -10.72 -2.40
C LEU A 901 5.80 -11.36 -3.55
N SER A 902 7.05 -11.72 -3.29
CA SER A 902 7.93 -12.40 -4.27
C SER A 902 7.54 -13.86 -4.54
N GLU A 903 6.78 -14.48 -3.63
CA GLU A 903 6.34 -15.87 -3.67
C GLU A 903 4.90 -16.02 -4.20
N LEU A 904 4.18 -14.89 -4.31
CA LEU A 904 2.83 -14.85 -4.85
C LEU A 904 2.84 -15.10 -6.35
N SER A 905 1.92 -15.93 -6.80
CA SER A 905 1.60 -16.08 -8.21
C SER A 905 1.05 -14.78 -8.80
N PRO A 906 1.16 -14.56 -10.13
CA PRO A 906 0.54 -13.40 -10.79
C PRO A 906 -0.96 -13.27 -10.48
N GLY A 907 -1.67 -14.39 -10.32
CA GLY A 907 -3.07 -14.41 -9.89
C GLY A 907 -3.28 -13.88 -8.48
N GLU A 908 -2.54 -14.40 -7.49
CA GLU A 908 -2.61 -13.92 -6.10
C GLU A 908 -2.27 -12.42 -5.98
N LYS A 909 -1.25 -11.95 -6.73
CA LYS A 909 -0.90 -10.51 -6.83
C LYS A 909 -2.05 -9.70 -7.41
N GLY A 910 -2.68 -10.20 -8.48
CA GLY A 910 -3.81 -9.55 -9.12
C GLY A 910 -5.01 -9.41 -8.19
N LEU A 911 -5.36 -10.48 -7.47
CA LEU A 911 -6.44 -10.46 -6.49
C LEU A 911 -6.19 -9.42 -5.40
N LEU A 912 -4.96 -9.42 -4.86
CA LEU A 912 -4.53 -8.45 -3.85
C LEU A 912 -4.75 -7.02 -4.34
N LEU A 913 -4.26 -6.67 -5.53
CA LEU A 913 -4.39 -5.33 -6.10
C LEU A 913 -5.86 -4.89 -6.24
N LEU A 914 -6.73 -5.78 -6.73
CA LEU A 914 -8.16 -5.48 -6.87
C LEU A 914 -8.83 -5.22 -5.52
N VAL A 915 -8.48 -6.00 -4.50
CA VAL A 915 -8.98 -5.77 -3.13
C VAL A 915 -8.57 -4.39 -2.63
N PHE A 916 -7.32 -3.96 -2.85
CA PHE A 916 -6.88 -2.62 -2.48
C PHE A 916 -7.68 -1.51 -3.20
N TYR A 917 -7.95 -1.64 -4.50
CA TYR A 917 -8.77 -0.65 -5.23
C TYR A 917 -10.25 -0.68 -4.85
N LEU A 918 -10.82 -1.84 -4.55
CA LEU A 918 -12.25 -1.99 -4.25
C LEU A 918 -12.59 -1.60 -2.81
N GLN A 919 -11.72 -1.93 -1.85
CA GLN A 919 -12.02 -1.84 -0.42
C GLN A 919 -11.26 -0.75 0.33
N LEU A 920 -10.04 -0.46 -0.11
CA LEU A 920 -9.20 0.50 0.58
C LEU A 920 -9.28 1.87 -0.10
N ASP A 921 -9.03 1.99 -1.40
CA ASP A 921 -9.02 3.28 -2.11
C ASP A 921 -10.18 4.21 -1.70
N LYS A 922 -9.85 5.32 -1.01
CA LYS A 922 -10.82 6.33 -0.54
C LYS A 922 -11.38 7.20 -1.67
N ASN A 923 -10.88 7.06 -2.90
CA ASN A 923 -11.38 7.82 -4.03
C ASN A 923 -12.75 7.30 -4.46
N ASN A 924 -13.77 8.14 -4.32
CA ASN A 924 -15.14 7.82 -4.75
C ASN A 924 -15.40 8.05 -6.24
N ILE A 925 -14.36 8.28 -7.05
CA ILE A 925 -14.52 8.39 -8.52
C ILE A 925 -14.89 7.02 -9.11
N PRO A 926 -15.57 6.98 -10.28
CA PRO A 926 -15.93 5.73 -10.92
C PRO A 926 -14.72 4.83 -11.15
N LEU A 927 -14.85 3.55 -10.79
CA LEU A 927 -13.85 2.52 -11.06
C LEU A 927 -14.23 1.75 -12.30
N VAL A 928 -13.35 1.72 -13.28
CA VAL A 928 -13.52 0.95 -14.51
C VAL A 928 -12.47 -0.15 -14.53
N ILE A 929 -12.88 -1.41 -14.70
CA ILE A 929 -11.98 -2.56 -14.66
C ILE A 929 -12.17 -3.40 -15.93
N ASP A 930 -11.07 -3.66 -16.66
CA ASP A 930 -11.08 -4.53 -17.85
C ASP A 930 -10.60 -5.94 -17.52
N GLN A 931 -11.50 -6.93 -17.61
CA GLN A 931 -11.20 -8.36 -17.53
C GLN A 931 -10.22 -8.75 -16.40
N PRO A 932 -10.53 -8.43 -15.12
CA PRO A 932 -9.67 -8.78 -14.00
C PRO A 932 -9.50 -10.29 -13.80
N GLU A 933 -10.38 -11.10 -14.39
CA GLU A 933 -10.41 -12.56 -14.21
C GLU A 933 -9.35 -13.37 -14.96
N ASP A 934 -8.66 -12.82 -15.98
CA ASP A 934 -7.86 -13.62 -16.93
C ASP A 934 -6.70 -14.40 -16.25
N ASN A 935 -6.22 -13.95 -15.09
CA ASN A 935 -5.16 -14.59 -14.29
C ASN A 935 -5.65 -15.14 -12.93
N LEU A 936 -6.95 -15.15 -12.67
CA LEU A 936 -7.54 -15.56 -11.40
C LEU A 936 -8.29 -16.89 -11.52
N ASP A 937 -8.23 -17.71 -10.48
CA ASP A 937 -9.02 -18.93 -10.42
C ASP A 937 -10.50 -18.61 -10.07
N ASN A 938 -11.43 -19.45 -10.55
CA ASN A 938 -12.87 -19.20 -10.40
C ASN A 938 -13.37 -19.26 -8.95
N GLU A 939 -12.65 -19.96 -8.08
CA GLU A 939 -12.99 -20.10 -6.66
C GLU A 939 -12.71 -18.78 -5.95
N SER A 940 -11.48 -18.26 -6.04
CA SER A 940 -11.08 -16.94 -5.53
C SER A 940 -11.93 -15.80 -6.08
N ILE A 941 -12.29 -15.86 -7.37
CA ILE A 941 -13.18 -14.87 -7.99
C ILE A 941 -14.53 -14.81 -7.27
N PHE A 942 -15.12 -15.97 -6.95
CA PHE A 942 -16.45 -16.02 -6.34
C PHE A 942 -16.40 -15.74 -4.83
N THR A 943 -15.49 -16.36 -4.10
CA THR A 943 -15.44 -16.28 -2.63
C THR A 943 -14.93 -14.92 -2.13
N VAL A 944 -14.02 -14.28 -2.87
CA VAL A 944 -13.39 -13.02 -2.46
C VAL A 944 -13.83 -11.85 -3.35
N LEU A 945 -13.56 -11.92 -4.66
CA LEU A 945 -13.68 -10.75 -5.53
C LEU A 945 -15.14 -10.30 -5.72
N ALA A 946 -16.07 -11.24 -5.92
CA ALA A 946 -17.49 -10.91 -6.03
C ALA A 946 -18.01 -10.18 -4.79
N ASN A 947 -17.67 -10.66 -3.59
CA ASN A 947 -18.02 -10.00 -2.32
C ASN A 947 -17.38 -8.61 -2.20
N CYS A 948 -16.11 -8.47 -2.60
CA CYS A 948 -15.44 -7.17 -2.62
C CYS A 948 -16.14 -6.17 -3.55
N ILE A 949 -16.62 -6.63 -4.72
CA ILE A 949 -17.37 -5.78 -5.65
C ILE A 949 -18.72 -5.39 -5.05
N ARG A 950 -19.42 -6.31 -4.39
CA ARG A 950 -20.71 -6.06 -3.72
C ARG A 950 -20.61 -5.01 -2.63
N GLU A 951 -19.53 -5.01 -1.87
CA GLU A 951 -19.27 -3.97 -0.88
C GLU A 951 -18.81 -2.66 -1.54
N ALA A 952 -17.95 -2.73 -2.58
CA ALA A 952 -17.50 -1.54 -3.29
C ALA A 952 -18.65 -0.76 -3.95
N LYS A 953 -19.61 -1.44 -4.60
CA LYS A 953 -20.74 -0.78 -5.29
C LYS A 953 -21.64 0.02 -4.34
N LYS A 954 -21.65 -0.31 -3.04
CA LYS A 954 -22.35 0.46 -2.00
C LYS A 954 -21.75 1.85 -1.78
N HIS A 955 -20.46 2.05 -2.09
CA HIS A 955 -19.70 3.26 -1.77
C HIS A 955 -19.11 3.99 -2.99
N ARG A 956 -18.93 3.33 -4.14
CA ARG A 956 -18.45 3.91 -5.40
C ARG A 956 -19.16 3.32 -6.61
N GLN A 957 -19.18 4.03 -7.74
CA GLN A 957 -19.68 3.49 -9.01
C GLN A 957 -18.63 2.54 -9.61
N VAL A 958 -19.05 1.36 -10.05
CA VAL A 958 -18.17 0.33 -10.62
C VAL A 958 -18.65 -0.08 -12.00
N ILE A 959 -17.77 -0.02 -12.99
CA ILE A 959 -18.02 -0.49 -14.37
C ILE A 959 -17.01 -1.60 -14.65
N LEU A 960 -17.49 -2.79 -14.93
CA LEU A 960 -16.66 -3.98 -15.07
C LEU A 960 -16.89 -4.63 -16.43
N VAL A 961 -15.83 -4.82 -17.20
CA VAL A 961 -15.86 -5.72 -18.35
C VAL A 961 -15.49 -7.10 -17.87
N THR A 962 -16.36 -8.09 -18.13
CA THR A 962 -16.08 -9.47 -17.74
C THR A 962 -16.69 -10.47 -18.72
N HIS A 963 -16.09 -11.66 -18.76
CA HIS A 963 -16.66 -12.87 -19.36
C HIS A 963 -16.96 -13.95 -18.32
N ASN A 964 -16.79 -13.64 -17.03
CA ASN A 964 -17.03 -14.56 -15.93
C ASN A 964 -18.44 -14.36 -15.32
N PRO A 965 -19.30 -15.40 -15.26
CA PRO A 965 -20.62 -15.28 -14.63
C PRO A 965 -20.55 -14.93 -13.14
N ASN A 966 -19.50 -15.32 -12.41
CA ASN A 966 -19.36 -15.00 -10.98
C ASN A 966 -19.19 -13.50 -10.73
N LEU A 967 -18.58 -12.77 -11.67
CA LEU A 967 -18.36 -11.33 -11.56
C LEU A 967 -19.54 -10.47 -12.02
N ALA A 968 -20.36 -10.98 -12.94
CA ALA A 968 -21.55 -10.28 -13.40
C ALA A 968 -22.80 -10.67 -12.59
N VAL A 969 -23.07 -11.98 -12.49
CA VAL A 969 -24.26 -12.52 -11.81
C VAL A 969 -23.98 -12.75 -10.32
N GLY A 970 -22.83 -13.33 -9.96
CA GLY A 970 -22.48 -13.59 -8.55
C GLY A 970 -22.30 -12.31 -7.71
N ALA A 971 -21.78 -11.23 -8.32
CA ALA A 971 -21.71 -9.91 -7.69
C ALA A 971 -23.04 -9.12 -7.75
N ASP A 972 -24.11 -9.72 -8.27
CA ASP A 972 -25.44 -9.14 -8.43
C ASP A 972 -25.43 -7.78 -9.15
N ALA A 973 -24.91 -7.72 -10.38
CA ALA A 973 -24.85 -6.48 -11.14
C ALA A 973 -26.24 -5.87 -11.39
N GLU A 974 -26.38 -4.58 -11.09
CA GLU A 974 -27.63 -3.86 -11.32
C GLU A 974 -27.91 -3.72 -12.82
N GLN A 975 -26.86 -3.51 -13.61
CA GLN A 975 -26.97 -3.34 -15.05
C GLN A 975 -26.02 -4.27 -15.79
N ILE A 976 -26.56 -4.95 -16.80
CA ILE A 976 -25.79 -5.66 -17.81
C ILE A 976 -25.85 -4.87 -19.11
N VAL A 977 -24.69 -4.63 -19.71
CA VAL A 977 -24.55 -4.08 -21.05
C VAL A 977 -23.97 -5.16 -21.95
N TYR A 978 -24.83 -5.78 -22.76
CA TYR A 978 -24.41 -6.72 -23.78
C TYR A 978 -23.95 -5.97 -25.02
N VAL A 979 -22.72 -6.21 -25.47
CA VAL A 979 -22.17 -5.64 -26.71
C VAL A 979 -21.94 -6.72 -27.76
N ASN A 980 -22.17 -6.34 -29.02
CA ASN A 980 -21.92 -7.20 -30.16
C ASN A 980 -21.41 -6.40 -31.36
N LEU A 981 -20.36 -6.92 -31.99
CA LEU A 981 -19.75 -6.35 -33.18
C LEU A 981 -19.93 -7.32 -34.34
N ASN A 982 -20.75 -6.95 -35.32
CA ASN A 982 -20.97 -7.75 -36.51
C ASN A 982 -19.94 -7.40 -37.60
N LYS A 983 -18.84 -8.17 -37.64
CA LYS A 983 -17.76 -7.95 -38.62
C LYS A 983 -18.20 -8.17 -40.08
N SER A 984 -19.13 -9.08 -40.34
CA SER A 984 -19.60 -9.35 -41.71
C SER A 984 -20.59 -8.31 -42.22
N GLN A 985 -21.26 -7.58 -41.32
CA GLN A 985 -22.08 -6.42 -41.65
C GLN A 985 -21.28 -5.12 -41.46
N ASN A 986 -20.18 -4.99 -42.20
CA ASN A 986 -19.33 -3.79 -42.23
C ASN A 986 -18.94 -3.27 -40.82
N TYR A 987 -18.61 -4.17 -39.88
CA TYR A 987 -18.27 -3.82 -38.50
C TYR A 987 -19.36 -3.06 -37.73
N GLN A 988 -20.63 -3.38 -37.97
CA GLN A 988 -21.76 -2.80 -37.26
C GLN A 988 -21.68 -3.10 -35.75
N PHE A 989 -21.54 -2.05 -34.93
CA PHE A 989 -21.57 -2.15 -33.48
C PHE A 989 -23.00 -2.03 -32.95
N THR A 990 -23.38 -2.92 -32.04
CA THR A 990 -24.70 -2.96 -31.41
C THR A 990 -24.57 -3.22 -29.91
N TYR A 991 -25.52 -2.71 -29.13
CA TYR A 991 -25.59 -2.97 -27.69
C TYR A 991 -27.04 -3.15 -27.24
N GLU A 992 -27.24 -3.87 -26.14
CA GLU A 992 -28.50 -4.00 -25.42
C GLU A 992 -28.19 -3.90 -23.93
N SER A 993 -28.96 -3.11 -23.17
CA SER A 993 -28.73 -2.91 -21.75
C SER A 993 -30.01 -3.08 -20.92
N GLY A 994 -29.84 -3.57 -19.69
CA GLY A 994 -30.93 -3.74 -18.73
C GLY A 994 -30.51 -4.56 -17.51
N SER A 995 -31.49 -4.98 -16.71
CA SER A 995 -31.28 -5.71 -15.47
C SER A 995 -31.06 -7.21 -15.70
N ILE A 996 -30.56 -7.94 -14.70
CA ILE A 996 -30.38 -9.41 -14.77
C ILE A 996 -31.74 -10.12 -14.92
N GLU A 997 -32.79 -9.59 -14.29
CA GLU A 997 -34.15 -10.13 -14.34
C GLU A 997 -34.88 -9.86 -15.67
N ASN A 998 -34.39 -8.92 -16.48
CA ASN A 998 -34.97 -8.64 -17.79
C ASN A 998 -34.84 -9.89 -18.69
N PRO A 999 -35.94 -10.46 -19.22
CA PRO A 999 -35.91 -11.70 -19.98
C PRO A 999 -34.94 -11.68 -21.18
N ARG A 1000 -34.80 -10.55 -21.87
CA ARG A 1000 -33.91 -10.43 -23.05
C ARG A 1000 -32.45 -10.42 -22.64
N ILE A 1001 -32.13 -9.64 -21.61
CA ILE A 1001 -30.77 -9.56 -21.07
C ILE A 1001 -30.36 -10.89 -20.45
N ASN A 1002 -31.25 -11.52 -19.67
CA ASN A 1002 -31.04 -12.84 -19.10
C ASN A 1002 -30.67 -13.89 -20.16
N GLU A 1003 -31.36 -13.88 -21.31
CA GLU A 1003 -31.01 -14.74 -22.44
C GLU A 1003 -29.58 -14.46 -22.95
N LYS A 1004 -29.19 -13.18 -23.08
CA LYS A 1004 -27.82 -12.82 -23.47
C LYS A 1004 -26.78 -13.27 -22.44
N ILE A 1005 -27.06 -13.11 -21.15
CA ILE A 1005 -26.18 -13.59 -20.06
C ILE A 1005 -25.93 -15.09 -20.22
N VAL A 1006 -27.00 -15.90 -20.35
CA VAL A 1006 -26.89 -17.37 -20.47
C VAL A 1006 -26.16 -17.79 -21.75
N VAL A 1007 -26.36 -17.06 -22.85
CA VAL A 1007 -25.66 -17.35 -24.11
C VAL A 1007 -24.17 -17.03 -24.01
N VAL A 1008 -23.81 -15.88 -23.46
CA VAL A 1008 -22.43 -15.37 -23.47
C VAL A 1008 -21.58 -15.94 -22.34
N LEU A 1009 -22.10 -15.96 -21.12
CA LEU A 1009 -21.33 -16.36 -19.93
C LEU A 1009 -21.41 -17.87 -19.66
N GLU A 1010 -22.53 -18.52 -20.01
CA GLU A 1010 -22.77 -19.93 -19.68
C GLU A 1010 -22.69 -20.89 -20.88
N GLY A 1011 -22.38 -20.39 -22.07
CA GLY A 1011 -22.22 -21.19 -23.28
C GLY A 1011 -23.53 -21.78 -23.81
N THR A 1012 -24.67 -21.10 -23.58
CA THR A 1012 -26.07 -21.46 -23.89
C THR A 1012 -26.78 -22.35 -22.87
N GLN A 1013 -28.11 -22.22 -22.81
CA GLN A 1013 -28.96 -22.96 -21.88
C GLN A 1013 -28.82 -24.50 -22.01
N PRO A 1014 -28.78 -25.10 -23.21
CA PRO A 1014 -28.59 -26.55 -23.33
C PRO A 1014 -27.25 -27.02 -22.75
N ALA A 1015 -26.19 -26.23 -22.92
CA ALA A 1015 -24.87 -26.56 -22.38
C ALA A 1015 -24.86 -26.46 -20.85
N PHE A 1016 -25.43 -25.38 -20.29
CA PHE A 1016 -25.58 -25.20 -18.85
C PHE A 1016 -26.39 -26.33 -18.20
N VAL A 1017 -27.59 -26.62 -18.74
CA VAL A 1017 -28.44 -27.70 -18.21
C VAL A 1017 -27.76 -29.05 -18.32
N LYS A 1018 -27.04 -29.33 -19.42
CA LYS A 1018 -26.29 -30.58 -19.58
C LYS A 1018 -25.16 -30.70 -18.54
N ARG A 1019 -24.45 -29.61 -18.23
CA ARG A 1019 -23.46 -29.57 -17.15
C ARG A 1019 -24.12 -29.84 -15.80
N ARG A 1020 -25.19 -29.11 -15.47
CA ARG A 1020 -25.96 -29.26 -14.24
C ARG A 1020 -26.42 -30.71 -14.02
N LEU A 1021 -27.03 -31.31 -15.04
CA LEU A 1021 -27.47 -32.72 -15.01
C LEU A 1021 -26.31 -33.71 -14.87
N LYS A 1022 -25.16 -33.46 -15.50
CA LYS A 1022 -23.96 -34.31 -15.35
C LYS A 1022 -23.36 -34.23 -13.95
N TYR A 1023 -23.39 -33.05 -13.34
CA TYR A 1023 -22.95 -32.84 -11.96
C TYR A 1023 -23.95 -33.35 -10.93
N GLN A 1024 -25.17 -33.73 -11.37
CA GLN A 1024 -26.26 -34.19 -10.51
C GLN A 1024 -26.73 -33.10 -9.53
N ILE A 1025 -26.73 -31.84 -9.99
CA ILE A 1025 -27.20 -30.64 -9.27
C ILE A 1025 -28.55 -30.17 -9.81
#